data_AF-A0A0A1TZT8-F1
#
_entry.id   AF-A0A0A1TZT8-F1
#
_cell.length_a   1.000
_cell.length_b   1.000
_cell.length_c   1.000
_cell.angle_alpha   90.00
_cell.angle_beta   90.00
_cell.angle_gamma   90.00
#
_symmetry.space_group_name_H-M   'P 1'
#
loop_
_entity.id
_entity.type
_entity.pdbx_description
1 polymer ?
#
loop_
_entity_poly.entity_id
_entity_poly.type
_entity_poly.pdbx_seq_one_letter_code
_entity_poly.pdbx_strand_id
1 'polypeptide(L)'
;MCVLAKEDCVFIVNNKCLECDNNYNLNNSDMCVNVSNDTTLTKCIMYNKHSYISCDIGYYLLFAKCHPCSENCTSCIESDTKCLLCKYRFYMGENCKCIPRTGLLGKCDKISQITGGCYQCKDGYYRVGMDCVECLSNCSTCNTKDACLTCNLTNYKTTSGKCLPQNSIIGCAVEVTQNGCNKCLRGYHTINDKDCKKCNNNCTTCTQHEKCTSCVDNRVLFESGLCLDISFVSNCIEVLNSKCSKCTFWHSPNITGTLCNKKIVWWVLLVIILFTIIMMIFLILLIIFTVKCIENKVHQKQLAKTTTIRMLLSIKLILFGCSDDPVKVGAESRELICVGNSSKQHLKIQFSTIIYTAKYTIKTEPKVVSLSQGMAVEFEIFVEPKCSCKIDDKIVLFSKGLKDGITNNNQLTLSIFTEMSTRLDPDELIEEKKLGEGSFGIVYKGSFRGNCVAIKKMKELKEDFDEIIDFTKEVEMLDKFRSEYIVHFYGAVFIPNKVCMVTEFAQYGSLQDLMKHKTSDEVDMILRIKMMLDASRGILYLHENGILHRDIKPDNLLVFSLNLNDKVNAKLTDFGSARNVNMLMTNMTFTKGIGTPTYIAPEVLNKEKYMKYADVSSFGITIYEVFGWCEAIPITTFKFPWKIAEFVTAGKRLERRENIPKTLYQLIQMCWKQNLKERETINNIVECIQKVIMWYKTK
;
A
#
# COMPACT_ATOMS: atom_id res chain seq x y z
N MET A 1 -60.06 -11.05 -21.36
CA MET A 1 -59.55 -11.94 -22.42
C MET A 1 -58.48 -12.80 -21.76
N CYS A 2 -58.75 -14.08 -21.51
CA CYS A 2 -57.75 -14.98 -20.91
C CYS A 2 -56.70 -15.27 -21.99
N VAL A 3 -55.47 -14.82 -21.77
CA VAL A 3 -54.36 -15.10 -22.67
C VAL A 3 -53.65 -16.35 -22.16
N LEU A 4 -53.43 -17.32 -23.05
CA LEU A 4 -52.64 -18.52 -22.77
C LEU A 4 -51.27 -18.13 -22.19
N ALA A 5 -50.91 -18.71 -21.05
CA ALA A 5 -49.57 -18.61 -20.50
C ALA A 5 -48.57 -19.17 -21.52
N LYS A 6 -47.62 -18.32 -21.97
CA LYS A 6 -46.42 -18.80 -22.68
C LYS A 6 -45.46 -19.31 -21.62
N GLU A 7 -45.02 -20.56 -21.76
CA GLU A 7 -43.98 -21.15 -20.91
C GLU A 7 -42.70 -20.29 -20.98
N ASP A 8 -42.02 -20.16 -19.84
CA ASP A 8 -40.71 -19.50 -19.66
C ASP A 8 -40.68 -17.95 -19.76
N CYS A 9 -41.84 -17.29 -19.78
CA CYS A 9 -41.98 -15.83 -19.75
C CYS A 9 -42.56 -15.31 -18.42
N VAL A 10 -41.80 -14.49 -17.70
CA VAL A 10 -42.14 -13.89 -16.40
C VAL A 10 -43.08 -12.69 -16.54
N PHE A 11 -42.98 -11.92 -17.64
CA PHE A 11 -43.77 -10.70 -17.82
C PHE A 11 -44.25 -10.53 -19.27
N ILE A 12 -45.57 -10.44 -19.47
CA ILE A 12 -46.21 -10.31 -20.80
C ILE A 12 -47.00 -9.00 -20.88
N VAL A 13 -46.79 -8.24 -21.95
CA VAL A 13 -47.62 -7.08 -22.31
C VAL A 13 -48.00 -7.19 -23.79
N ASN A 14 -49.29 -7.07 -24.11
CA ASN A 14 -49.82 -7.14 -25.48
C ASN A 14 -49.37 -8.38 -26.29
N ASN A 15 -49.46 -9.59 -25.69
CA ASN A 15 -49.02 -10.87 -26.28
C ASN A 15 -47.53 -11.00 -26.60
N LYS A 16 -46.70 -10.04 -26.17
CA LYS A 16 -45.24 -10.07 -26.31
C LYS A 16 -44.59 -10.29 -24.95
N CYS A 17 -43.63 -11.21 -24.90
CA CYS A 17 -42.86 -11.43 -23.70
C CYS A 17 -41.88 -10.25 -23.53
N LEU A 18 -41.82 -9.66 -22.34
CA LEU A 18 -40.88 -8.59 -22.00
C LEU A 18 -39.81 -9.05 -21.03
N GLU A 19 -40.05 -10.14 -20.30
CA GLU A 19 -39.11 -10.67 -19.32
C GLU A 19 -39.19 -12.18 -19.29
N CYS A 20 -38.06 -12.86 -19.47
CA CYS A 20 -37.92 -14.31 -19.45
C CYS A 20 -37.48 -14.82 -18.07
N ASP A 21 -37.73 -16.10 -17.79
CA ASP A 21 -37.25 -16.76 -16.57
C ASP A 21 -35.71 -16.92 -16.60
N ASN A 22 -35.10 -17.11 -15.43
CA ASN A 22 -33.65 -17.24 -15.31
C ASN A 22 -33.16 -18.43 -16.15
N ASN A 23 -32.15 -18.17 -17.00
CA ASN A 23 -31.56 -19.05 -18.05
C ASN A 23 -32.08 -18.85 -19.50
N TYR A 24 -33.02 -17.92 -19.74
CA TYR A 24 -33.58 -17.65 -21.06
C TYR A 24 -33.39 -16.18 -21.48
N ASN A 25 -33.10 -15.95 -22.76
CA ASN A 25 -32.99 -14.60 -23.34
C ASN A 25 -34.08 -14.36 -24.40
N LEU A 26 -34.50 -13.10 -24.50
CA LEU A 26 -35.50 -12.65 -25.46
C LEU A 26 -34.88 -12.53 -26.86
N ASN A 27 -35.42 -13.24 -27.85
CA ASN A 27 -34.98 -13.10 -29.24
C ASN A 27 -35.65 -11.89 -29.94
N ASN A 28 -35.19 -11.55 -31.14
CA ASN A 28 -35.75 -10.47 -31.96
C ASN A 28 -37.23 -10.65 -32.38
N SER A 29 -37.85 -11.77 -32.01
CA SER A 29 -39.24 -12.12 -32.26
C SER A 29 -40.08 -12.16 -30.98
N ASP A 30 -39.59 -11.56 -29.88
CA ASP A 30 -40.27 -11.43 -28.59
C ASP A 30 -40.61 -12.77 -27.89
N MET A 31 -39.74 -13.78 -28.08
CA MET A 31 -39.85 -15.10 -27.45
C MET A 31 -38.61 -15.45 -26.62
N CYS A 32 -38.81 -16.15 -25.49
CA CYS A 32 -37.75 -16.61 -24.59
C CYS A 32 -37.06 -17.85 -25.14
N VAL A 33 -35.75 -17.79 -25.30
CA VAL A 33 -34.92 -18.88 -25.84
C VAL A 33 -33.86 -19.25 -24.82
N ASN A 34 -33.72 -20.55 -24.55
CA ASN A 34 -32.74 -21.07 -23.59
C ASN A 34 -31.31 -20.83 -24.11
N VAL A 35 -30.49 -20.17 -23.30
CA VAL A 35 -29.13 -19.75 -23.68
C VAL A 35 -28.16 -20.94 -23.74
N SER A 36 -28.54 -22.12 -23.26
CA SER A 36 -27.68 -23.31 -23.27
C SER A 36 -27.51 -23.99 -24.63
N ASN A 37 -28.29 -23.63 -25.66
CA ASN A 37 -28.32 -24.35 -26.94
C ASN A 37 -27.90 -23.54 -28.18
N ASP A 38 -27.46 -22.29 -28.05
CA ASP A 38 -26.88 -21.56 -29.19
C ASP A 38 -25.37 -21.79 -29.25
N THR A 39 -24.96 -22.74 -30.09
CA THR A 39 -23.56 -23.13 -30.33
C THR A 39 -22.72 -22.05 -31.03
N THR A 40 -23.26 -20.84 -31.26
CA THR A 40 -22.53 -19.72 -31.87
C THR A 40 -22.22 -18.55 -30.92
N LEU A 41 -22.61 -18.60 -29.64
CA LEU A 41 -22.47 -17.47 -28.69
C LEU A 41 -21.62 -17.77 -27.42
N THR A 42 -20.62 -18.64 -27.53
CA THR A 42 -19.91 -19.30 -26.42
C THR A 42 -18.53 -18.69 -26.09
N LYS A 43 -18.44 -17.40 -25.75
CA LYS A 43 -17.13 -16.79 -25.37
C LYS A 43 -17.20 -15.72 -24.27
N CYS A 44 -18.29 -15.67 -23.52
CA CYS A 44 -18.50 -14.74 -22.40
C CYS A 44 -18.70 -15.54 -21.10
N ILE A 45 -17.97 -15.18 -20.04
CA ILE A 45 -18.01 -15.89 -18.76
C ILE A 45 -19.09 -15.31 -17.83
N MET A 46 -19.37 -13.99 -17.91
CA MET A 46 -20.33 -13.30 -17.02
C MET A 46 -21.24 -12.33 -17.76
N TYR A 47 -22.53 -12.30 -17.42
CA TYR A 47 -23.54 -11.38 -18.00
C TYR A 47 -24.46 -10.78 -16.94
N ASN A 48 -25.01 -9.58 -17.20
CA ASN A 48 -26.20 -9.04 -16.52
C ASN A 48 -27.34 -8.77 -17.51
N LYS A 49 -28.52 -8.37 -17.01
CA LYS A 49 -29.74 -8.08 -17.79
C LYS A 49 -29.58 -7.07 -18.95
N HIS A 50 -28.47 -6.33 -19.05
CA HIS A 50 -28.30 -5.27 -20.05
C HIS A 50 -26.94 -5.26 -20.78
N SER A 51 -25.93 -6.07 -20.39
CA SER A 51 -24.62 -6.14 -21.10
C SER A 51 -23.69 -7.26 -20.58
N TYR A 52 -22.71 -7.65 -21.42
CA TYR A 52 -21.65 -8.62 -21.10
C TYR A 52 -20.59 -8.02 -20.17
N ILE A 53 -20.13 -8.79 -19.18
CA ILE A 53 -19.26 -8.31 -18.09
C ILE A 53 -17.82 -8.82 -18.23
N SER A 54 -17.60 -10.05 -18.73
CA SER A 54 -16.26 -10.59 -18.92
C SER A 54 -16.21 -11.67 -20.01
N CYS A 55 -15.13 -11.66 -20.80
CA CYS A 55 -14.91 -12.59 -21.92
C CYS A 55 -14.05 -13.80 -21.51
N ASP A 56 -14.16 -14.88 -22.28
CA ASP A 56 -13.37 -16.10 -22.10
C ASP A 56 -11.88 -15.84 -22.42
N ILE A 57 -10.99 -16.70 -21.90
CA ILE A 57 -9.54 -16.58 -22.11
C ILE A 57 -9.24 -16.57 -23.62
N GLY A 58 -8.50 -15.55 -24.06
CA GLY A 58 -8.21 -15.31 -25.47
C GLY A 58 -9.19 -14.35 -26.16
N TYR A 59 -10.08 -13.69 -25.41
CA TYR A 59 -10.96 -12.64 -25.91
C TYR A 59 -10.92 -11.40 -24.99
N TYR A 60 -11.11 -10.21 -25.58
CA TYR A 60 -11.24 -8.95 -24.84
C TYR A 60 -12.61 -8.31 -25.10
N LEU A 61 -13.09 -7.55 -24.12
CA LEU A 61 -14.38 -6.88 -24.18
C LEU A 61 -14.25 -5.51 -24.85
N LEU A 62 -14.97 -5.30 -25.95
CA LEU A 62 -15.07 -4.01 -26.62
C LEU A 62 -16.53 -3.77 -27.02
N PHE A 63 -17.11 -2.63 -26.64
CA PHE A 63 -18.53 -2.29 -26.90
C PHE A 63 -19.53 -3.40 -26.54
N ALA A 64 -19.34 -4.05 -25.38
CA ALA A 64 -20.16 -5.18 -24.95
C ALA A 64 -20.16 -6.35 -25.97
N LYS A 65 -19.05 -6.61 -26.65
CA LYS A 65 -18.82 -7.84 -27.43
C LYS A 65 -17.41 -8.38 -27.18
N CYS A 66 -17.28 -9.70 -27.20
CA CYS A 66 -16.00 -10.38 -27.02
C CYS A 66 -15.29 -10.54 -28.36
N HIS A 67 -14.14 -9.89 -28.51
CA HIS A 67 -13.31 -9.96 -29.71
C HIS A 67 -12.07 -10.81 -29.45
N PRO A 68 -11.60 -11.63 -30.42
CA PRO A 68 -10.45 -12.49 -30.24
C PRO A 68 -9.17 -11.67 -30.04
N CYS A 69 -8.31 -12.15 -29.15
CA CYS A 69 -6.94 -11.69 -29.05
C CYS A 69 -6.13 -12.10 -30.27
N SER A 70 -5.07 -11.34 -30.56
CA SER A 70 -4.08 -11.67 -31.58
C SER A 70 -3.50 -13.07 -31.34
N GLU A 71 -3.10 -13.75 -32.42
CA GLU A 71 -2.58 -15.13 -32.38
C GLU A 71 -1.38 -15.30 -31.45
N ASN A 72 -0.65 -14.22 -31.15
CA ASN A 72 0.54 -14.21 -30.31
C ASN A 72 0.24 -14.15 -28.80
N CYS A 73 -1.04 -13.98 -28.43
CA CYS A 73 -1.46 -13.67 -27.06
C CYS A 73 -2.40 -14.74 -26.50
N THR A 74 -2.17 -15.09 -25.25
CA THR A 74 -3.03 -16.00 -24.47
C THR A 74 -4.21 -15.23 -23.89
N SER A 75 -3.98 -13.98 -23.47
CA SER A 75 -5.03 -13.04 -23.03
C SER A 75 -4.64 -11.61 -23.40
N CYS A 76 -5.64 -10.75 -23.61
CA CYS A 76 -5.48 -9.37 -24.05
C CYS A 76 -6.55 -8.45 -23.44
N ILE A 77 -6.32 -7.14 -23.52
CA ILE A 77 -7.15 -6.11 -22.92
C ILE A 77 -7.25 -4.90 -23.86
N GLU A 78 -8.42 -4.26 -23.95
CA GLU A 78 -8.72 -3.06 -24.76
C GLU A 78 -8.57 -3.19 -26.29
N SER A 79 -7.64 -4.02 -26.79
CA SER A 79 -7.41 -4.31 -28.21
C SER A 79 -6.86 -5.72 -28.37
N ASP A 80 -6.90 -6.23 -29.60
CA ASP A 80 -6.38 -7.56 -29.95
C ASP A 80 -4.85 -7.67 -29.78
N THR A 81 -4.12 -6.54 -29.84
CA THR A 81 -2.64 -6.49 -29.79
C THR A 81 -2.04 -6.11 -28.43
N LYS A 82 -2.87 -5.66 -27.47
CA LYS A 82 -2.43 -5.26 -26.12
C LYS A 82 -2.65 -6.43 -25.16
N CYS A 83 -1.59 -7.19 -24.92
CA CYS A 83 -1.68 -8.51 -24.34
C CYS A 83 -1.33 -8.52 -22.86
N LEU A 84 -2.09 -9.28 -22.07
CA LEU A 84 -1.83 -9.48 -20.65
C LEU A 84 -0.88 -10.68 -20.45
N LEU A 85 -1.01 -11.71 -21.30
CA LEU A 85 -0.16 -12.90 -21.28
C LEU A 85 0.17 -13.35 -22.70
N CYS A 86 1.44 -13.67 -22.96
CA CYS A 86 1.88 -14.18 -24.26
C CYS A 86 1.73 -15.69 -24.39
N LYS A 87 1.55 -16.17 -25.62
CA LYS A 87 1.60 -17.61 -25.92
C LYS A 87 3.01 -18.16 -25.82
N TYR A 88 3.10 -19.48 -25.69
CA TYR A 88 4.36 -20.23 -25.76
C TYR A 88 5.15 -19.83 -27.02
N ARG A 89 6.44 -19.49 -26.85
CA ARG A 89 7.38 -18.90 -27.85
C ARG A 89 7.35 -17.39 -28.05
N PHE A 90 6.55 -16.65 -27.29
CA PHE A 90 6.57 -15.19 -27.26
C PHE A 90 6.92 -14.68 -25.85
N TYR A 91 7.30 -13.40 -25.74
CA TYR A 91 7.55 -12.72 -24.47
C TYR A 91 6.97 -11.29 -24.51
N MET A 92 6.69 -10.68 -23.35
CA MET A 92 6.13 -9.32 -23.32
C MET A 92 7.21 -8.28 -23.62
N GLY A 93 6.98 -7.48 -24.66
CA GLY A 93 7.74 -6.27 -24.98
C GLY A 93 7.08 -4.99 -24.47
N GLU A 94 7.54 -3.84 -24.97
CA GLU A 94 6.95 -2.54 -24.65
C GLU A 94 5.49 -2.43 -25.11
N ASN A 95 4.70 -1.63 -24.38
CA ASN A 95 3.26 -1.42 -24.64
C ASN A 95 2.42 -2.71 -24.66
N CYS A 96 2.80 -3.72 -23.84
CA CYS A 96 2.08 -4.98 -23.71
C CYS A 96 2.01 -5.82 -25.00
N LYS A 97 2.96 -5.66 -25.93
CA LYS A 97 2.99 -6.44 -27.18
C LYS A 97 3.80 -7.72 -27.01
N CYS A 98 3.27 -8.84 -27.50
CA CYS A 98 3.98 -10.11 -27.50
C CYS A 98 4.96 -10.21 -28.68
N ILE A 99 6.26 -10.31 -28.37
CA ILE A 99 7.35 -10.39 -29.36
C ILE A 99 7.84 -11.85 -29.45
N PRO A 100 8.14 -12.36 -30.66
CA PRO A 100 8.70 -13.71 -30.82
C PRO A 100 10.03 -13.87 -30.08
N ARG A 101 10.23 -15.01 -29.40
CA ARG A 101 11.52 -15.35 -28.76
C ARG A 101 12.69 -15.40 -29.75
N THR A 102 12.43 -15.57 -31.05
CA THR A 102 13.45 -15.48 -32.08
C THR A 102 14.13 -14.11 -32.13
N GLY A 103 13.45 -13.04 -31.71
CA GLY A 103 14.05 -11.70 -31.61
C GLY A 103 15.14 -11.57 -30.53
N LEU A 104 15.20 -12.51 -29.58
CA LEU A 104 16.25 -12.57 -28.55
C LEU A 104 17.49 -13.35 -29.01
N LEU A 105 17.41 -14.07 -30.13
CA LEU A 105 18.56 -14.76 -30.72
C LEU A 105 19.63 -13.73 -31.08
N GLY A 106 20.82 -13.89 -30.51
CA GLY A 106 21.94 -12.98 -30.73
C GLY A 106 22.04 -11.81 -29.76
N LYS A 107 20.98 -11.49 -28.99
CA LYS A 107 20.97 -10.37 -28.02
C LYS A 107 20.92 -10.84 -26.55
N CYS A 108 20.28 -11.98 -26.29
CA CYS A 108 20.10 -12.53 -24.96
C CYS A 108 21.12 -13.64 -24.65
N ASP A 109 21.70 -13.60 -23.46
CA ASP A 109 22.60 -14.64 -22.95
C ASP A 109 21.82 -15.73 -22.20
N LYS A 110 20.89 -15.31 -21.32
CA LYS A 110 20.02 -16.23 -20.57
C LYS A 110 18.55 -15.88 -20.65
N ILE A 111 17.77 -16.83 -21.17
CA ILE A 111 16.33 -16.73 -21.35
C ILE A 111 15.63 -17.43 -20.18
N SER A 112 14.61 -16.78 -19.63
CA SER A 112 13.75 -17.36 -18.60
C SER A 112 12.88 -18.46 -19.20
N GLN A 113 12.90 -19.66 -18.59
CA GLN A 113 12.02 -20.74 -19.02
C GLN A 113 10.54 -20.45 -18.73
N ILE A 114 10.26 -19.64 -17.69
CA ILE A 114 8.91 -19.31 -17.23
C ILE A 114 8.31 -18.17 -18.05
N THR A 115 8.99 -17.03 -18.10
CA THR A 115 8.45 -15.81 -18.76
C THR A 115 8.80 -15.72 -20.24
N GLY A 116 9.76 -16.52 -20.70
CA GLY A 116 10.25 -16.49 -22.08
C GLY A 116 11.08 -15.27 -22.46
N GLY A 117 11.13 -14.27 -21.58
CA GLY A 117 11.93 -13.06 -21.73
C GLY A 117 13.38 -13.24 -21.33
N CYS A 118 14.22 -12.29 -21.73
CA CYS A 118 15.62 -12.26 -21.33
C CYS A 118 15.79 -11.70 -19.92
N TYR A 119 16.56 -12.41 -19.08
CA TYR A 119 16.95 -11.90 -17.76
C TYR A 119 18.44 -11.55 -17.66
N GLN A 120 19.25 -11.99 -18.62
CA GLN A 120 20.65 -11.60 -18.76
C GLN A 120 20.97 -11.37 -20.24
N CYS A 121 21.23 -10.11 -20.63
CA CYS A 121 21.62 -9.73 -21.99
C CYS A 121 23.08 -10.09 -22.28
N LYS A 122 23.42 -10.27 -23.56
CA LYS A 122 24.82 -10.39 -24.01
C LYS A 122 25.53 -9.05 -23.93
N ASP A 123 26.86 -9.09 -23.84
CA ASP A 123 27.69 -7.90 -23.98
C ASP A 123 27.37 -7.19 -25.30
N GLY A 124 27.34 -5.86 -25.26
CA GLY A 124 26.80 -5.02 -26.33
C GLY A 124 25.29 -4.75 -26.24
N TYR A 125 24.57 -5.33 -25.27
CA TYR A 125 23.15 -5.07 -25.03
C TYR A 125 22.85 -4.82 -23.54
N TYR A 126 21.84 -4.00 -23.26
CA TYR A 126 21.32 -3.77 -21.91
C TYR A 126 19.83 -4.13 -21.82
N ARG A 127 19.40 -4.50 -20.61
CA ARG A 127 18.06 -5.04 -20.38
C ARG A 127 17.03 -3.93 -20.22
N VAL A 128 15.93 -4.03 -20.97
CA VAL A 128 14.73 -3.20 -20.83
C VAL A 128 13.52 -4.13 -20.68
N GLY A 129 12.96 -4.21 -19.48
CA GLY A 129 11.88 -5.14 -19.17
C GLY A 129 12.30 -6.61 -19.36
N MET A 130 11.78 -7.24 -20.41
CA MET A 130 12.10 -8.62 -20.81
C MET A 130 12.88 -8.71 -22.13
N ASP A 131 13.28 -7.58 -22.70
CA ASP A 131 14.07 -7.47 -23.94
C ASP A 131 15.50 -6.94 -23.68
N CYS A 132 16.34 -7.03 -24.71
CA CYS A 132 17.70 -6.54 -24.75
C CYS A 132 17.89 -5.53 -25.89
N VAL A 133 18.21 -4.29 -25.53
CA VAL A 133 18.43 -3.17 -26.45
C VAL A 133 19.94 -2.97 -26.64
N GLU A 134 20.36 -2.65 -27.86
CA GLU A 134 21.77 -2.48 -28.21
C GLU A 134 22.38 -1.27 -27.49
N CYS A 135 23.60 -1.44 -26.99
CA CYS A 135 24.42 -0.35 -26.46
C CYS A 135 24.86 0.60 -27.59
N LEU A 136 25.36 1.79 -27.22
CA LEU A 136 26.04 2.65 -28.19
C LEU A 136 27.23 1.92 -28.82
N SER A 137 27.52 2.20 -30.10
CA SER A 137 28.58 1.51 -30.86
C SER A 137 30.00 1.66 -30.29
N ASN A 138 30.23 2.70 -29.48
CA ASN A 138 31.48 2.94 -28.75
C ASN A 138 31.55 2.23 -27.39
N CYS A 139 30.52 1.45 -27.02
CA CYS A 139 30.42 0.71 -25.76
C CYS A 139 30.57 -0.80 -25.94
N SER A 140 31.26 -1.43 -25.00
CA SER A 140 31.30 -2.89 -24.86
C SER A 140 30.22 -3.38 -23.91
N THR A 141 29.98 -2.68 -22.79
CA THR A 141 28.88 -2.99 -21.86
C THR A 141 28.20 -1.71 -21.41
N CYS A 142 26.88 -1.74 -21.20
CA CYS A 142 26.09 -0.60 -20.77
C CYS A 142 24.92 -1.07 -19.87
N ASN A 143 24.34 -0.15 -19.11
CA ASN A 143 23.14 -0.42 -18.30
C ASN A 143 21.93 0.42 -18.72
N THR A 144 22.15 1.47 -19.51
CA THR A 144 21.12 2.36 -20.07
C THR A 144 21.58 2.82 -21.45
N LYS A 145 20.68 3.44 -22.21
CA LYS A 145 20.93 3.93 -23.58
C LYS A 145 22.12 4.89 -23.67
N ASP A 146 22.33 5.73 -22.65
CA ASP A 146 23.30 6.83 -22.67
C ASP A 146 24.49 6.63 -21.72
N ALA A 147 24.51 5.56 -20.91
CA ALA A 147 25.56 5.32 -19.92
C ALA A 147 26.37 4.06 -20.20
N CYS A 148 27.64 4.27 -20.53
CA CYS A 148 28.59 3.21 -20.81
C CYS A 148 29.27 2.70 -19.53
N LEU A 149 29.28 1.38 -19.33
CA LEU A 149 30.02 0.75 -18.23
C LEU A 149 31.47 0.49 -18.66
N THR A 150 31.68 -0.13 -19.81
CA THR A 150 33.00 -0.32 -20.43
C THR A 150 32.96 0.10 -21.90
N CYS A 151 34.01 0.76 -22.38
CA CYS A 151 34.12 1.11 -23.80
C CYS A 151 34.50 -0.11 -24.64
N ASN A 152 34.25 -0.07 -25.95
CA ASN A 152 34.75 -1.09 -26.88
C ASN A 152 36.30 -1.06 -26.96
N LEU A 153 36.90 -1.96 -27.73
CA LEU A 153 38.37 -2.08 -27.81
C LEU A 153 39.06 -0.88 -28.48
N THR A 154 38.34 -0.07 -29.25
CA THR A 154 38.89 1.09 -30.00
C THR A 154 38.66 2.43 -29.30
N ASN A 155 37.94 2.44 -28.17
CA ASN A 155 37.58 3.62 -27.40
C ASN A 155 38.12 3.55 -25.97
N TYR A 156 38.22 4.70 -25.29
CA TYR A 156 38.58 4.82 -23.88
C TYR A 156 37.54 5.63 -23.10
N LYS A 157 37.43 5.36 -21.79
CA LYS A 157 36.41 5.94 -20.91
C LYS A 157 36.91 7.21 -20.22
N THR A 158 36.33 8.35 -20.54
CA THR A 158 36.64 9.65 -19.90
C THR A 158 36.23 9.67 -18.42
N THR A 159 36.70 10.65 -17.66
CA THR A 159 36.24 10.91 -16.27
C THR A 159 34.75 11.24 -16.19
N SER A 160 34.16 11.81 -17.24
CA SER A 160 32.72 12.06 -17.33
C SER A 160 31.90 10.83 -17.74
N GLY A 161 32.52 9.66 -17.92
CA GLY A 161 31.83 8.41 -18.27
C GLY A 161 31.50 8.22 -19.75
N LYS A 162 32.00 9.07 -20.65
CA LYS A 162 31.80 8.94 -22.11
C LYS A 162 32.92 8.12 -22.75
N CYS A 163 32.63 7.43 -23.85
CA CYS A 163 33.61 6.67 -24.61
C CYS A 163 34.07 7.43 -25.85
N LEU A 164 35.35 7.82 -25.88
CA LEU A 164 35.97 8.53 -27.01
C LEU A 164 36.98 7.63 -27.75
N PRO A 165 37.23 7.83 -29.05
CA PRO A 165 38.18 7.02 -29.79
C PRO A 165 39.59 7.08 -29.21
N GLN A 166 40.31 5.96 -29.12
CA GLN A 166 41.68 5.94 -28.56
C GLN A 166 42.65 6.81 -29.38
N ASN A 167 42.45 6.89 -30.69
CA ASN A 167 43.24 7.76 -31.57
C ASN A 167 42.98 9.27 -31.36
N SER A 168 41.99 9.65 -30.57
CA SER A 168 41.74 11.05 -30.23
C SER A 168 42.69 11.59 -29.16
N ILE A 169 43.37 10.72 -28.41
CA ILE A 169 44.39 11.16 -27.45
C ILE A 169 45.69 11.46 -28.19
N ILE A 170 45.96 12.74 -28.39
CA ILE A 170 47.22 13.21 -28.97
C ILE A 170 48.27 13.32 -27.85
N GLY A 171 49.44 12.72 -28.06
CA GLY A 171 50.56 12.86 -27.13
C GLY A 171 50.69 11.76 -26.08
N CYS A 172 50.14 10.56 -26.30
CA CYS A 172 50.36 9.41 -25.42
C CYS A 172 51.68 8.68 -25.76
N ALA A 173 52.48 8.33 -24.76
CA ALA A 173 53.78 7.67 -24.95
C ALA A 173 53.68 6.15 -25.07
N VAL A 174 52.53 5.59 -24.72
CA VAL A 174 52.24 4.16 -24.78
C VAL A 174 50.97 3.95 -25.58
N GLU A 175 50.66 2.69 -25.88
CA GLU A 175 49.36 2.35 -26.44
C GLU A 175 48.24 2.77 -25.49
N VAL A 176 47.27 3.51 -26.04
CA VAL A 176 46.10 3.96 -25.30
C VAL A 176 45.21 2.75 -25.05
N THR A 177 44.83 2.52 -23.80
CA THR A 177 43.92 1.42 -23.43
C THR A 177 42.51 1.94 -23.23
N GLN A 178 41.56 1.06 -22.92
CA GLN A 178 40.18 1.44 -22.57
C GLN A 178 40.09 2.37 -21.34
N ASN A 179 41.16 2.46 -20.54
CA ASN A 179 41.26 3.36 -19.38
C ASN A 179 41.88 4.73 -19.70
N GLY A 180 42.25 4.98 -20.95
CA GLY A 180 42.93 6.20 -21.40
C GLY A 180 44.45 6.05 -21.47
N CYS A 181 45.15 7.18 -21.49
CA CYS A 181 46.61 7.21 -21.54
C CYS A 181 47.22 7.20 -20.14
N ASN A 182 48.03 6.18 -19.81
CA ASN A 182 48.69 6.09 -18.51
C ASN A 182 50.00 6.90 -18.42
N LYS A 183 50.57 7.31 -19.57
CA LYS A 183 51.84 8.03 -19.65
C LYS A 183 51.92 8.87 -20.91
N CYS A 184 52.03 10.19 -20.76
CA CYS A 184 52.14 11.12 -21.89
C CYS A 184 53.57 11.16 -22.47
N LEU A 185 53.67 11.52 -23.76
CA LEU A 185 54.93 11.81 -24.46
C LEU A 185 55.63 13.00 -23.82
N ARG A 186 56.95 13.05 -24.00
CA ARG A 186 57.76 14.20 -23.62
C ARG A 186 57.21 15.45 -24.34
N GLY A 187 56.99 16.53 -23.59
CA GLY A 187 56.30 17.74 -24.08
C GLY A 187 54.78 17.74 -23.92
N TYR A 188 54.18 16.71 -23.30
CA TYR A 188 52.77 16.65 -22.91
C TYR A 188 52.64 16.35 -21.42
N HIS A 189 51.56 16.80 -20.79
CA HIS A 189 51.23 16.52 -19.40
C HIS A 189 49.85 15.88 -19.26
N THR A 190 49.67 15.06 -18.22
CA THR A 190 48.41 14.37 -17.96
C THR A 190 47.36 15.34 -17.45
N ILE A 191 46.11 15.17 -17.90
CA ILE A 191 44.92 15.87 -17.42
C ILE A 191 43.87 14.83 -17.06
N ASN A 192 43.22 14.99 -15.91
CA ASN A 192 42.14 14.11 -15.41
C ASN A 192 42.52 12.61 -15.39
N ASP A 193 43.80 12.30 -15.13
CA ASP A 193 44.39 10.96 -15.06
C ASP A 193 44.30 10.09 -16.34
N LYS A 194 43.75 10.61 -17.43
CA LYS A 194 43.40 9.81 -18.61
C LYS A 194 43.75 10.44 -19.95
N ASP A 195 43.97 11.76 -20.01
CA ASP A 195 44.26 12.52 -21.24
C ASP A 195 45.63 13.19 -21.19
N CYS A 196 46.17 13.54 -22.36
CA CYS A 196 47.44 14.26 -22.52
C CYS A 196 47.22 15.60 -23.21
N LYS A 197 47.81 16.67 -22.67
CA LYS A 197 47.79 18.01 -23.29
C LYS A 197 49.20 18.53 -23.50
N LYS A 198 49.42 19.17 -24.65
CA LYS A 198 50.72 19.72 -25.03
C LYS A 198 51.15 20.84 -24.07
N CYS A 199 52.39 20.78 -23.62
CA CYS A 199 53.05 21.82 -22.85
C CYS A 199 53.23 23.10 -23.69
N ASN A 200 53.41 24.24 -23.03
CA ASN A 200 53.85 25.48 -23.70
C ASN A 200 55.18 25.23 -24.44
N ASN A 201 55.36 25.87 -25.60
CA ASN A 201 56.50 25.71 -26.50
C ASN A 201 57.85 26.04 -25.82
N ASN A 202 57.86 26.77 -24.71
CA ASN A 202 59.07 27.08 -23.94
C ASN A 202 59.49 25.95 -22.98
N CYS A 203 58.65 24.94 -22.76
CA CYS A 203 58.92 23.80 -21.88
C CYS A 203 59.31 22.53 -22.66
N THR A 204 60.29 21.78 -22.15
CA THR A 204 60.59 20.42 -22.60
C THR A 204 59.71 19.38 -21.87
N THR A 205 59.37 19.61 -20.60
CA THR A 205 58.37 18.87 -19.82
C THR A 205 57.60 19.83 -18.92
N CYS A 206 56.34 19.53 -18.57
CA CYS A 206 55.51 20.39 -17.74
C CYS A 206 54.54 19.59 -16.86
N THR A 207 53.99 20.24 -15.83
CA THR A 207 52.92 19.69 -14.96
C THR A 207 51.56 20.29 -15.27
N GLN A 208 51.54 21.52 -15.77
CA GLN A 208 50.38 22.23 -16.29
C GLN A 208 50.84 23.01 -17.54
N HIS A 209 49.91 23.46 -18.38
CA HIS A 209 50.22 24.09 -19.65
C HIS A 209 51.30 25.19 -19.55
N GLU A 210 51.27 26.03 -18.50
CA GLU A 210 52.23 27.12 -18.26
C GLU A 210 53.30 26.83 -17.19
N LYS A 211 53.25 25.66 -16.53
CA LYS A 211 54.14 25.31 -15.43
C LYS A 211 55.13 24.24 -15.85
N CYS A 212 56.28 24.66 -16.37
CA CYS A 212 57.35 23.80 -16.84
C CYS A 212 58.04 23.08 -15.67
N THR A 213 58.53 21.86 -15.94
CA THR A 213 59.47 21.12 -15.08
C THR A 213 60.85 20.99 -15.72
N SER A 214 60.96 21.23 -17.02
CA SER A 214 62.22 21.47 -17.73
C SER A 214 61.97 22.39 -18.93
N CYS A 215 62.98 23.16 -19.30
CA CYS A 215 62.97 24.13 -20.39
C CYS A 215 63.66 23.59 -21.65
N VAL A 216 63.31 24.17 -22.80
CA VAL A 216 64.05 24.00 -24.06
C VAL A 216 65.43 24.65 -23.95
N ASP A 217 66.37 24.28 -24.83
CA ASP A 217 67.76 24.75 -24.79
C ASP A 217 67.89 26.28 -24.67
N ASN A 218 68.95 26.73 -23.99
CA ASN A 218 69.24 28.14 -23.67
C ASN A 218 68.21 28.86 -22.78
N ARG A 219 67.39 28.13 -22.01
CA ARG A 219 66.42 28.70 -21.06
C ARG A 219 66.58 28.14 -19.65
N VAL A 220 66.39 28.99 -18.65
CA VAL A 220 66.52 28.68 -17.22
C VAL A 220 65.14 28.58 -16.56
N LEU A 221 64.92 27.53 -15.77
CA LEU A 221 63.66 27.27 -15.05
C LEU A 221 63.67 27.98 -13.70
N PHE A 222 62.69 28.87 -13.48
CA PHE A 222 62.48 29.55 -12.21
C PHE A 222 61.52 28.76 -11.31
N GLU A 223 61.57 29.01 -9.99
CA GLU A 223 60.74 28.31 -9.00
C GLU A 223 59.22 28.49 -9.24
N SER A 224 58.83 29.55 -9.93
CA SER A 224 57.45 29.77 -10.40
C SER A 224 56.98 28.76 -11.45
N GLY A 225 57.90 27.99 -12.06
CA GLY A 225 57.64 27.07 -13.16
C GLY A 225 57.75 27.72 -14.54
N LEU A 226 58.26 28.95 -14.64
CA LEU A 226 58.47 29.67 -15.89
C LEU A 226 59.88 29.44 -16.45
N CYS A 227 59.96 29.28 -17.77
CA CYS A 227 61.22 29.16 -18.52
C CYS A 227 61.57 30.47 -19.21
N LEU A 228 62.57 31.17 -18.69
CA LEU A 228 63.08 32.42 -19.27
C LEU A 228 64.38 32.19 -20.03
N ASP A 229 64.63 33.04 -21.03
CA ASP A 229 65.85 32.98 -21.84
C ASP A 229 67.11 33.26 -21.00
N ILE A 230 68.25 32.64 -21.35
CA ILE A 230 69.53 32.82 -20.66
C ILE A 230 69.94 34.30 -20.53
N SER A 231 69.52 35.16 -21.48
CA SER A 231 69.72 36.61 -21.44
C SER A 231 69.15 37.29 -20.19
N PHE A 232 68.15 36.69 -19.54
CA PHE A 232 67.55 37.21 -18.29
C PHE A 232 68.33 36.81 -17.03
N VAL A 233 69.30 35.89 -17.12
CA VAL A 233 70.18 35.52 -16.01
C VAL A 233 71.56 36.15 -16.22
N SER A 234 71.74 37.33 -15.63
CA SER A 234 73.00 38.08 -15.73
C SER A 234 74.21 37.22 -15.32
N ASN A 235 75.27 37.24 -16.14
CA ASN A 235 76.53 36.53 -15.93
C ASN A 235 76.49 35.00 -16.07
N CYS A 236 75.38 34.43 -16.56
CA CYS A 236 75.31 33.02 -16.98
C CYS A 236 75.81 32.86 -18.41
N ILE A 237 76.67 31.86 -18.66
CA ILE A 237 77.28 31.62 -19.98
C ILE A 237 76.82 30.29 -20.56
N GLU A 238 76.46 29.33 -19.70
CA GLU A 238 76.08 27.98 -20.11
C GLU A 238 74.90 27.50 -19.27
N VAL A 239 73.91 26.90 -19.93
CA VAL A 239 72.72 26.33 -19.31
C VAL A 239 72.70 24.83 -19.58
N LEU A 240 72.62 24.04 -18.51
CA LEU A 240 72.52 22.59 -18.58
C LEU A 240 71.37 22.11 -17.68
N ASN A 241 70.54 21.18 -18.16
CA ASN A 241 69.36 20.69 -17.45
C ASN A 241 68.43 21.81 -16.97
N SER A 242 68.23 22.83 -17.82
CA SER A 242 67.37 23.99 -17.55
C SER A 242 67.81 24.85 -16.36
N LYS A 243 69.09 24.78 -15.98
CA LYS A 243 69.72 25.60 -14.94
C LYS A 243 71.01 26.21 -15.46
N CYS A 244 71.38 27.39 -14.99
CA CYS A 244 72.70 27.93 -15.25
C CYS A 244 73.77 26.99 -14.69
N SER A 245 74.59 26.41 -15.55
CA SER A 245 75.64 25.46 -15.18
C SER A 245 77.00 26.13 -15.01
N LYS A 246 77.24 27.22 -15.76
CA LYS A 246 78.51 27.95 -15.74
C LYS A 246 78.28 29.45 -15.74
N CYS A 247 78.88 30.10 -14.76
CA CYS A 247 78.89 31.55 -14.61
C CYS A 247 80.28 32.11 -14.98
N THR A 248 80.36 33.43 -15.15
CA THR A 248 81.64 34.13 -15.31
C THR A 248 82.60 33.84 -14.14
N PHE A 249 83.90 33.89 -14.39
CA PHE A 249 85.00 33.41 -13.52
C PHE A 249 84.91 33.71 -12.01
N TRP A 250 84.28 34.81 -11.61
CA TRP A 250 84.12 35.21 -10.19
C TRP A 250 82.83 34.72 -9.51
N HIS A 251 82.00 33.97 -10.24
CA HIS A 251 80.68 33.58 -9.82
C HIS A 251 80.49 32.07 -9.97
N SER A 252 79.74 31.48 -9.06
CA SER A 252 79.19 30.15 -9.22
C SER A 252 77.66 30.25 -9.25
N PRO A 253 76.98 29.36 -9.98
CA PRO A 253 75.53 29.29 -9.92
C PRO A 253 75.06 29.13 -8.47
N ASN A 254 73.98 29.80 -8.11
CA ASN A 254 73.30 29.55 -6.85
C ASN A 254 72.72 28.11 -6.83
N ILE A 255 72.31 27.63 -5.66
CA ILE A 255 71.82 26.24 -5.46
C ILE A 255 70.64 25.91 -6.40
N THR A 256 69.85 26.91 -6.78
CA THR A 256 68.70 26.75 -7.67
C THR A 256 69.06 26.86 -9.16
N GLY A 257 70.25 27.37 -9.51
CA GLY A 257 70.73 27.55 -10.87
C GLY A 257 70.06 28.70 -11.63
N THR A 258 69.40 29.61 -10.92
CA THR A 258 68.65 30.75 -11.48
C THR A 258 69.41 32.07 -11.42
N LEU A 259 70.52 32.13 -10.66
CA LEU A 259 71.37 33.31 -10.48
C LEU A 259 72.84 32.89 -10.36
N CYS A 260 73.77 33.78 -10.71
CA CYS A 260 75.21 33.59 -10.56
C CYS A 260 75.74 34.40 -9.36
N ASN A 261 76.05 33.72 -8.25
CA ASN A 261 76.52 34.35 -7.01
C ASN A 261 78.04 34.33 -6.91
N LYS A 262 78.64 35.37 -6.33
CA LYS A 262 80.10 35.46 -6.12
C LYS A 262 80.59 34.34 -5.17
N LYS A 263 81.63 33.57 -5.50
CA LYS A 263 82.10 32.42 -4.67
C LYS A 263 83.61 32.40 -4.41
N ILE A 264 83.99 31.95 -3.20
CA ILE A 264 85.35 31.70 -2.68
C ILE A 264 85.55 30.17 -2.48
N VAL A 265 86.74 29.59 -2.68
CA VAL A 265 86.98 28.13 -2.94
C VAL A 265 87.40 27.30 -1.70
N TRP A 266 86.67 26.22 -1.37
CA TRP A 266 86.69 25.45 -0.08
C TRP A 266 87.11 23.95 -0.20
N TRP A 267 88.32 23.63 -0.68
CA TRP A 267 88.87 22.25 -0.65
C TRP A 267 89.22 21.75 0.78
N VAL A 268 88.83 22.50 1.82
CA VAL A 268 89.19 22.30 3.23
C VAL A 268 88.09 21.56 4.05
N LEU A 269 86.84 21.50 3.57
CA LEU A 269 85.73 20.82 4.30
C LEU A 269 85.55 19.33 3.96
N LEU A 270 86.19 18.82 2.92
CA LEU A 270 85.91 17.50 2.33
C LEU A 270 86.33 16.31 3.23
N VAL A 271 87.28 16.51 4.15
CA VAL A 271 87.82 15.43 5.01
C VAL A 271 86.85 15.09 6.17
N ILE A 272 86.01 16.02 6.61
CA ILE A 272 85.12 15.86 7.77
C ILE A 272 83.87 15.04 7.43
N ILE A 273 83.41 15.09 6.18
CA ILE A 273 82.12 14.51 5.74
C ILE A 273 82.24 12.99 5.50
N LEU A 274 83.41 12.50 5.09
CA LEU A 274 83.60 11.08 4.76
C LEU A 274 83.40 10.17 5.98
N PHE A 275 83.76 10.64 7.18
CA PHE A 275 83.63 9.91 8.44
C PHE A 275 82.17 9.75 8.90
N THR A 276 81.32 10.75 8.63
CA THR A 276 79.90 10.72 9.03
C THR A 276 79.02 9.79 8.19
N ILE A 277 79.40 9.52 6.94
CA ILE A 277 78.61 8.70 6.00
C ILE A 277 78.69 7.21 6.33
N ILE A 278 79.84 6.73 6.84
CA ILE A 278 80.05 5.32 7.18
C ILE A 278 79.18 4.91 8.39
N MET A 279 79.01 5.80 9.37
CA MET A 279 78.20 5.55 10.56
C MET A 279 76.68 5.47 10.27
N MET A 280 76.19 6.22 9.28
CA MET A 280 74.76 6.21 8.92
C MET A 280 74.34 4.93 8.18
N ILE A 281 75.24 4.33 7.38
CA ILE A 281 74.93 3.11 6.61
C ILE A 281 74.70 1.91 7.54
N PHE A 282 75.45 1.82 8.64
CA PHE A 282 75.30 0.74 9.62
C PHE A 282 73.96 0.79 10.36
N LEU A 283 73.46 1.99 10.67
CA LEU A 283 72.20 2.19 11.38
C LEU A 283 70.98 1.80 10.52
N ILE A 284 71.03 2.07 9.22
CA ILE A 284 69.92 1.81 8.28
C ILE A 284 69.71 0.30 8.06
N LEU A 285 70.80 -0.49 8.01
CA LEU A 285 70.71 -1.95 7.86
C LEU A 285 70.04 -2.63 9.08
N LEU A 286 70.26 -2.10 10.28
CA LEU A 286 69.66 -2.57 11.53
C LEU A 286 68.15 -2.30 11.58
N ILE A 287 67.70 -1.14 11.08
CA ILE A 287 66.28 -0.78 11.01
C ILE A 287 65.53 -1.66 10.01
N ILE A 288 66.11 -1.92 8.83
CA ILE A 288 65.48 -2.79 7.80
C ILE A 288 65.23 -4.20 8.32
N PHE A 289 66.16 -4.76 9.12
CA PHE A 289 66.01 -6.09 9.71
C PHE A 289 64.85 -6.16 10.71
N THR A 290 64.69 -5.14 11.55
CA THR A 290 63.62 -5.09 12.57
C THR A 290 62.22 -4.90 11.97
N VAL A 291 62.06 -4.04 10.97
CA VAL A 291 60.77 -3.79 10.29
C VAL A 291 60.27 -5.06 9.59
N LYS A 292 61.16 -5.78 8.91
CA LYS A 292 60.83 -7.02 8.20
C LYS A 292 60.42 -8.17 9.14
N CYS A 293 60.90 -8.14 10.39
CA CYS A 293 60.52 -9.09 11.43
C CYS A 293 59.13 -8.78 12.04
N ILE A 294 58.71 -7.51 12.03
CA ILE A 294 57.40 -7.06 12.55
C ILE A 294 56.29 -7.25 11.49
N GLU A 295 56.56 -6.97 10.21
CA GLU A 295 55.60 -7.17 9.11
C GLU A 295 55.13 -8.64 8.99
N ASN A 296 56.06 -9.59 9.18
CA ASN A 296 55.74 -11.02 9.15
C ASN A 296 54.85 -11.47 10.32
N LYS A 297 54.80 -10.74 11.44
CA LYS A 297 53.93 -11.04 12.59
C LYS A 297 52.55 -10.38 12.52
N VAL A 298 52.39 -9.29 11.76
CA VAL A 298 51.12 -8.55 11.63
C VAL A 298 50.25 -9.10 10.49
N HIS A 299 50.87 -9.59 9.40
CA HIS A 299 50.12 -10.12 8.25
C HIS A 299 49.34 -11.43 8.52
N GLN A 300 49.69 -12.20 9.56
CA GLN A 300 48.96 -13.43 9.91
C GLN A 300 47.74 -13.21 10.82
N LYS A 301 47.50 -12.01 11.37
CA LYS A 301 46.40 -11.78 12.35
C LYS A 301 45.17 -11.03 11.81
N GLN A 302 45.20 -10.48 10.59
CA GLN A 302 44.08 -9.65 10.06
C GLN A 302 43.23 -10.30 8.95
N LEU A 303 43.52 -11.52 8.52
CA LEU A 303 42.74 -12.22 7.46
C LEU A 303 41.69 -13.24 7.97
N ALA A 304 41.36 -13.22 9.28
CA ALA A 304 40.41 -14.17 9.89
C ALA A 304 39.10 -13.54 10.39
N LYS A 305 38.74 -12.32 9.95
CA LYS A 305 37.48 -11.66 10.31
C LYS A 305 36.76 -11.06 9.10
N THR A 306 36.34 -11.92 8.18
CA THR A 306 35.25 -11.58 7.25
C THR A 306 34.33 -12.79 7.12
N THR A 307 33.20 -12.69 7.81
CA THR A 307 32.23 -13.73 8.09
C THR A 307 31.56 -14.20 6.81
N THR A 308 31.90 -15.42 6.38
CA THR A 308 31.15 -16.16 5.37
C THR A 308 29.75 -16.44 5.92
N ILE A 309 28.72 -15.94 5.25
CA ILE A 309 27.33 -16.30 5.56
C ILE A 309 27.18 -17.79 5.20
N ARG A 310 27.03 -18.65 6.21
CA ARG A 310 27.07 -20.14 6.12
C ARG A 310 25.67 -20.79 5.98
N MET A 311 24.70 -20.05 5.47
CA MET A 311 23.32 -20.53 5.30
C MET A 311 22.79 -20.08 3.95
N LEU A 312 22.12 -20.98 3.23
CA LEU A 312 21.49 -20.69 1.96
C LEU A 312 19.97 -20.59 2.18
N LEU A 313 19.37 -19.47 1.82
CA LEU A 313 17.91 -19.31 1.79
C LEU A 313 17.43 -19.25 0.34
N SER A 314 16.30 -19.88 0.04
CA SER A 314 15.68 -19.81 -1.28
C SER A 314 15.23 -18.39 -1.65
N ILE A 315 14.72 -17.62 -0.68
CA ILE A 315 14.21 -16.25 -0.86
C ILE A 315 14.61 -15.35 0.32
N LYS A 316 14.69 -14.03 0.07
CA LYS A 316 14.93 -12.99 1.10
C LYS A 316 13.67 -12.18 1.47
N LEU A 317 12.63 -12.29 0.65
CA LEU A 317 11.35 -11.62 0.78
C LEU A 317 10.26 -12.68 0.70
N ILE A 318 9.33 -12.64 1.64
CA ILE A 318 8.14 -13.48 1.69
C ILE A 318 6.97 -12.59 1.35
N LEU A 319 6.31 -12.88 0.24
CA LEU A 319 5.19 -12.11 -0.25
C LEU A 319 3.91 -12.91 -0.05
N PHE A 320 2.97 -12.37 0.70
CA PHE A 320 1.62 -12.93 0.83
C PHE A 320 0.64 -12.01 0.11
N GLY A 321 0.05 -12.53 -0.96
CA GLY A 321 -0.87 -11.80 -1.83
C GLY A 321 -0.21 -10.69 -2.66
N CYS A 322 -0.96 -10.18 -3.63
CA CYS A 322 -0.58 -9.03 -4.44
C CYS A 322 -1.81 -8.14 -4.70
N SER A 323 -1.68 -7.09 -5.52
CA SER A 323 -2.82 -6.22 -5.87
C SER A 323 -3.94 -6.99 -6.59
N ASP A 324 -3.58 -8.01 -7.36
CA ASP A 324 -4.49 -8.74 -8.24
C ASP A 324 -5.05 -10.01 -7.57
N ASP A 325 -4.41 -10.48 -6.49
CA ASP A 325 -4.83 -11.62 -5.68
C ASP A 325 -4.44 -11.39 -4.20
N PRO A 326 -5.22 -10.58 -3.46
CA PRO A 326 -4.90 -10.21 -2.10
C PRO A 326 -5.27 -11.32 -1.09
N VAL A 327 -4.58 -11.33 0.05
CA VAL A 327 -4.86 -12.26 1.15
C VAL A 327 -6.21 -11.95 1.79
N LYS A 328 -7.01 -12.99 2.02
CA LYS A 328 -8.30 -12.87 2.71
C LYS A 328 -8.11 -12.51 4.19
N VAL A 329 -8.93 -11.58 4.69
CA VAL A 329 -8.87 -11.18 6.10
C VAL A 329 -9.57 -12.24 6.96
N GLY A 330 -8.90 -12.69 8.03
CA GLY A 330 -9.38 -13.73 8.94
C GLY A 330 -9.22 -15.16 8.43
N ALA A 331 -8.43 -15.36 7.37
CA ALA A 331 -8.11 -16.68 6.83
C ALA A 331 -6.60 -16.89 6.77
N GLU A 332 -6.16 -18.13 7.00
CA GLU A 332 -4.75 -18.50 6.91
C GLU A 332 -4.33 -18.63 5.43
N SER A 333 -3.17 -18.04 5.10
CA SER A 333 -2.46 -18.20 3.84
C SER A 333 -1.09 -18.82 4.08
N ARG A 334 -0.58 -19.60 3.12
CA ARG A 334 0.64 -20.41 3.25
C ARG A 334 1.66 -20.04 2.19
N GLU A 335 2.91 -19.88 2.61
CA GLU A 335 4.09 -19.75 1.74
C GLU A 335 5.18 -20.74 2.14
N LEU A 336 6.05 -21.08 1.20
CA LEU A 336 7.12 -22.08 1.38
C LEU A 336 8.52 -21.46 1.30
N ILE A 337 9.38 -21.84 2.24
CA ILE A 337 10.78 -21.40 2.27
C ILE A 337 11.71 -22.59 2.49
N CYS A 338 12.72 -22.73 1.65
CA CYS A 338 13.77 -23.73 1.83
C CYS A 338 14.97 -23.11 2.55
N VAL A 339 15.39 -23.74 3.65
CA VAL A 339 16.56 -23.33 4.43
C VAL A 339 17.62 -24.44 4.37
N GLY A 340 18.79 -24.10 3.81
CA GLY A 340 19.93 -25.00 3.63
C GLY A 340 21.10 -24.69 4.56
N ASN A 341 21.74 -25.74 5.09
CA ASN A 341 22.95 -25.62 5.92
C ASN A 341 24.22 -25.86 5.09
N SER A 342 24.98 -24.80 4.78
CA SER A 342 26.29 -24.90 4.12
C SER A 342 27.47 -24.93 5.10
N SER A 343 27.20 -24.89 6.41
CA SER A 343 28.23 -24.96 7.45
C SER A 343 28.71 -26.39 7.68
N LYS A 344 29.93 -26.56 8.23
CA LYS A 344 30.50 -27.86 8.60
C LYS A 344 29.92 -28.46 9.90
N GLN A 345 28.92 -27.82 10.50
CA GLN A 345 28.35 -28.22 11.80
C GLN A 345 26.83 -28.38 11.74
N HIS A 346 26.27 -29.13 12.70
CA HIS A 346 24.82 -29.23 12.84
C HIS A 346 24.25 -27.90 13.36
N LEU A 347 23.22 -27.40 12.68
CA LEU A 347 22.51 -26.17 13.03
C LEU A 347 21.12 -26.49 13.55
N LYS A 348 20.71 -25.87 14.66
CA LYS A 348 19.32 -25.81 15.09
C LYS A 348 18.70 -24.51 14.53
N ILE A 349 17.62 -24.63 13.78
CA ILE A 349 16.97 -23.52 13.05
C ILE A 349 15.54 -23.30 13.55
N GLN A 350 15.15 -22.03 13.75
CA GLN A 350 13.83 -21.61 14.22
C GLN A 350 13.48 -20.19 13.74
N PHE A 351 12.22 -19.92 13.43
CA PHE A 351 11.72 -18.56 13.16
C PHE A 351 11.29 -17.82 14.42
N SER A 352 11.45 -16.49 14.44
CA SER A 352 10.86 -15.62 15.44
C SER A 352 9.35 -15.59 15.25
N THR A 353 8.60 -16.15 16.19
CA THR A 353 7.18 -15.84 16.33
C THR A 353 7.09 -14.50 17.05
N ILE A 354 6.80 -13.42 16.33
CA ILE A 354 6.62 -12.11 16.94
C ILE A 354 5.37 -12.17 17.82
N ILE A 355 5.53 -11.89 19.11
CA ILE A 355 4.46 -12.02 20.13
C ILE A 355 3.52 -10.79 20.13
N TYR A 356 3.90 -9.69 19.47
CA TYR A 356 3.28 -8.37 19.69
C TYR A 356 2.61 -7.72 18.46
N THR A 357 2.11 -8.51 17.50
CA THR A 357 1.35 -7.94 16.37
C THR A 357 -0.13 -8.32 16.49
N ALA A 358 -0.97 -7.40 16.96
CA ALA A 358 -2.42 -7.64 17.01
C ALA A 358 -3.07 -7.68 15.60
N LYS A 359 -2.35 -7.25 14.56
CA LYS A 359 -2.86 -7.13 13.18
C LYS A 359 -2.82 -8.42 12.38
N TYR A 360 -1.97 -9.38 12.72
CA TYR A 360 -1.85 -10.68 12.05
C TYR A 360 -1.15 -11.69 12.96
N THR A 361 -1.38 -12.97 12.71
CA THR A 361 -0.66 -14.05 13.38
C THR A 361 0.20 -14.81 12.39
N ILE A 362 1.44 -15.15 12.79
CA ILE A 362 2.35 -15.99 12.02
C ILE A 362 2.57 -17.32 12.74
N LYS A 363 2.52 -18.41 11.99
CA LYS A 363 2.91 -19.75 12.46
C LYS A 363 3.87 -20.37 11.45
N THR A 364 4.76 -21.23 11.92
CA THR A 364 5.70 -21.95 11.04
C THR A 364 5.70 -23.44 11.33
N GLU A 365 5.80 -24.26 10.28
CA GLU A 365 5.90 -25.71 10.36
C GLU A 365 7.08 -26.22 9.52
N PRO A 366 8.04 -26.96 10.09
CA PRO A 366 8.18 -27.27 11.52
C PRO A 366 8.53 -26.03 12.36
N LYS A 367 8.17 -26.03 13.66
CA LYS A 367 8.51 -24.91 14.56
C LYS A 367 10.02 -24.79 14.81
N VAL A 368 10.72 -25.92 14.82
CA VAL A 368 12.15 -26.01 15.05
C VAL A 368 12.70 -27.25 14.38
N VAL A 369 13.90 -27.16 13.83
CA VAL A 369 14.54 -28.29 13.13
C VAL A 369 16.05 -28.29 13.33
N SER A 370 16.64 -29.47 13.35
CA SER A 370 18.09 -29.66 13.39
C SER A 370 18.58 -30.14 12.02
N LEU A 371 19.49 -29.39 11.40
CA LEU A 371 20.00 -29.61 10.05
C LEU A 371 21.49 -29.97 10.06
N SER A 372 21.83 -31.11 9.47
CA SER A 372 23.22 -31.53 9.21
C SER A 372 23.84 -30.74 8.06
N GLN A 373 25.16 -30.78 7.94
CA GLN A 373 25.88 -30.17 6.81
C GLN A 373 25.35 -30.70 5.47
N GLY A 374 25.11 -29.79 4.53
CA GLY A 374 24.67 -30.12 3.16
C GLY A 374 23.19 -30.47 3.03
N MET A 375 22.43 -30.47 4.13
CA MET A 375 21.00 -30.75 4.13
C MET A 375 20.20 -29.45 4.02
N ALA A 376 18.98 -29.55 3.50
CA ALA A 376 17.98 -28.49 3.47
C ALA A 376 16.64 -29.00 4.00
N VAL A 377 15.81 -28.09 4.49
CA VAL A 377 14.44 -28.36 4.93
C VAL A 377 13.51 -27.30 4.38
N GLU A 378 12.27 -27.69 4.13
CA GLU A 378 11.19 -26.79 3.78
C GLU A 378 10.45 -26.35 5.05
N PHE A 379 10.25 -25.04 5.21
CA PHE A 379 9.40 -24.44 6.21
C PHE A 379 8.15 -23.92 5.53
N GLU A 380 7.00 -24.32 6.05
CA GLU A 380 5.71 -23.70 5.75
C GLU A 380 5.51 -22.53 6.68
N ILE A 381 5.21 -21.36 6.13
CA ILE A 381 4.89 -20.15 6.89
C ILE A 381 3.43 -19.82 6.64
N PHE A 382 2.66 -19.81 7.72
CA PHE A 382 1.25 -19.46 7.72
C PHE A 382 1.08 -18.04 8.25
N VAL A 383 0.29 -17.23 7.55
CA VAL A 383 -0.08 -15.89 7.94
C VAL A 383 -1.60 -15.77 7.95
N GLU A 384 -2.14 -15.22 9.04
CA GLU A 384 -3.56 -14.89 9.16
C GLU A 384 -3.71 -13.41 9.52
N PRO A 385 -4.05 -12.53 8.56
CA PRO A 385 -4.31 -11.12 8.84
C PRO A 385 -5.66 -10.95 9.55
N LYS A 386 -5.72 -10.05 10.53
CA LYS A 386 -6.92 -9.79 11.36
C LYS A 386 -7.71 -8.56 10.92
N CYS A 387 -7.13 -7.73 10.06
CA CYS A 387 -7.72 -6.51 9.52
C CYS A 387 -7.23 -6.22 8.10
N SER A 388 -7.95 -5.34 7.40
CA SER A 388 -7.60 -4.89 6.05
C SER A 388 -6.39 -3.96 6.13
N CYS A 389 -5.20 -4.41 5.71
CA CYS A 389 -3.97 -3.65 5.83
C CYS A 389 -2.92 -4.07 4.80
N LYS A 390 -1.94 -3.18 4.60
CA LYS A 390 -0.67 -3.51 3.96
C LYS A 390 0.39 -3.58 5.05
N ILE A 391 1.00 -4.74 5.22
CA ILE A 391 2.01 -4.96 6.26
C ILE A 391 3.35 -5.18 5.58
N ASP A 392 4.33 -4.37 5.95
CA ASP A 392 5.74 -4.58 5.62
C ASP A 392 6.50 -4.76 6.94
N ASP A 393 6.81 -6.00 7.31
CA ASP A 393 7.47 -6.36 8.58
C ASP A 393 8.73 -7.22 8.36
N LYS A 394 9.46 -7.54 9.42
CA LYS A 394 10.67 -8.38 9.38
C LYS A 394 10.57 -9.54 10.34
N ILE A 395 10.68 -10.75 9.81
CA ILE A 395 10.82 -11.97 10.61
C ILE A 395 12.29 -12.39 10.70
N VAL A 396 12.69 -12.96 11.84
CA VAL A 396 14.07 -13.38 12.10
C VAL A 396 14.17 -14.89 12.07
N LEU A 397 15.09 -15.42 11.27
CA LEU A 397 15.51 -16.81 11.29
C LEU A 397 16.72 -16.96 12.22
N PHE A 398 16.51 -17.65 13.34
CA PHE A 398 17.56 -18.02 14.28
C PHE A 398 18.23 -19.31 13.84
N SER A 399 19.56 -19.33 13.88
CA SER A 399 20.35 -20.55 13.75
C SER A 399 21.38 -20.64 14.84
N LYS A 400 21.46 -21.79 15.50
CA LYS A 400 22.42 -22.06 16.57
C LYS A 400 23.26 -23.27 16.23
N GLY A 401 24.59 -23.11 16.22
CA GLY A 401 25.50 -24.23 16.10
C GLY A 401 25.48 -25.09 17.37
N LEU A 402 25.29 -26.41 17.20
CA LEU A 402 25.18 -27.32 18.34
C LEU A 402 26.53 -27.60 19.02
N LYS A 403 27.66 -27.39 18.32
CA LYS A 403 29.01 -27.63 18.84
C LYS A 403 29.66 -26.40 19.47
N ASP A 404 29.50 -25.24 18.85
CA ASP A 404 30.13 -23.97 19.26
C ASP A 404 29.19 -23.07 20.06
N GLY A 405 27.88 -23.37 20.06
CA GLY A 405 26.85 -22.55 20.72
C GLY A 405 26.59 -21.20 20.04
N ILE A 406 27.26 -20.92 18.93
CA ILE A 406 27.19 -19.62 18.24
C ILE A 406 25.81 -19.48 17.60
N THR A 407 25.18 -18.32 17.82
CA THR A 407 23.86 -18.00 17.27
C THR A 407 24.01 -16.96 16.16
N ASN A 408 23.42 -17.22 15.00
CA ASN A 408 23.32 -16.29 13.88
C ASN A 408 21.86 -15.98 13.58
N ASN A 409 21.57 -14.72 13.28
CA ASN A 409 20.22 -14.21 13.01
C ASN A 409 20.18 -13.69 11.58
N ASN A 410 19.29 -14.24 10.76
CA ASN A 410 19.03 -13.75 9.41
C ASN A 410 17.66 -13.06 9.37
N GLN A 411 17.62 -11.82 8.90
CA GLN A 411 16.36 -11.09 8.72
C GLN A 411 15.75 -11.39 7.36
N LEU A 412 14.45 -11.67 7.36
CA LEU A 412 13.61 -11.87 6.20
C LEU A 412 12.56 -10.76 6.17
N THR A 413 12.33 -10.17 5.00
CA THR A 413 11.24 -9.19 4.85
C THR A 413 9.94 -9.94 4.59
N LEU A 414 8.88 -9.55 5.29
CA LEU A 414 7.53 -10.06 5.13
C LEU A 414 6.67 -8.93 4.58
N SER A 415 6.02 -9.15 3.44
CA SER A 415 5.08 -8.19 2.87
C SER A 415 3.73 -8.88 2.66
N ILE A 416 2.68 -8.34 3.27
CA ILE A 416 1.32 -8.88 3.23
C ILE A 416 0.40 -7.81 2.64
N PHE A 417 -0.34 -8.19 1.61
CA PHE A 417 -1.38 -7.36 1.00
C PHE A 417 -2.72 -8.05 1.19
N THR A 418 -3.63 -7.43 1.94
CA THR A 418 -4.94 -8.02 2.21
C THR A 418 -6.03 -7.43 1.32
N GLU A 419 -7.15 -8.15 1.25
CA GLU A 419 -8.37 -7.62 0.65
C GLU A 419 -8.93 -6.44 1.46
N MET A 420 -9.84 -5.70 0.84
CA MET A 420 -10.59 -4.64 1.49
C MET A 420 -11.85 -5.25 2.11
N SER A 421 -11.96 -5.20 3.43
CA SER A 421 -13.10 -5.73 4.18
C SER A 421 -13.60 -4.73 5.23
N THR A 422 -14.72 -5.06 5.87
CA THR A 422 -15.26 -4.31 7.01
C THR A 422 -14.45 -4.51 8.31
N ARG A 423 -13.40 -5.35 8.32
CA ARG A 423 -12.42 -5.42 9.41
C ARG A 423 -11.34 -4.37 9.20
N LEU A 424 -11.41 -3.28 9.95
CA LEU A 424 -10.58 -2.09 9.73
C LEU A 424 -9.25 -2.17 10.47
N ASP A 425 -8.20 -1.60 9.88
CA ASP A 425 -6.94 -1.35 10.58
C ASP A 425 -7.13 -0.15 11.55
N PRO A 426 -6.94 -0.33 12.86
CA PRO A 426 -7.09 0.76 13.83
C PRO A 426 -6.15 1.93 13.58
N ASP A 427 -5.02 1.72 12.92
CA ASP A 427 -4.05 2.79 12.67
C ASP A 427 -4.50 3.71 11.51
N GLU A 428 -5.52 3.32 10.73
CA GLU A 428 -6.18 4.19 9.75
C GLU A 428 -7.25 5.10 10.38
N LEU A 429 -7.61 4.87 11.65
CA LEU A 429 -8.62 5.63 12.36
C LEU A 429 -7.99 6.76 13.16
N ILE A 430 -8.39 7.99 12.85
CA ILE A 430 -7.93 9.18 13.56
C ILE A 430 -9.07 9.71 14.42
N GLU A 431 -8.86 9.70 15.73
CA GLU A 431 -9.82 10.26 16.69
C GLU A 431 -9.58 11.77 16.87
N GLU A 432 -10.65 12.56 16.81
CA GLU A 432 -10.57 14.02 16.91
C GLU A 432 -11.22 14.54 18.20
N LYS A 433 -12.51 14.25 18.40
CA LYS A 433 -13.30 14.84 19.50
C LYS A 433 -14.27 13.84 20.11
N LYS A 434 -14.28 13.71 21.44
CA LYS A 434 -15.34 12.96 22.16
C LYS A 434 -16.69 13.66 21.96
N LEU A 435 -17.67 12.92 21.43
CA LEU A 435 -19.04 13.40 21.21
C LEU A 435 -19.95 13.08 22.40
N GLY A 436 -19.79 11.88 22.97
CA GLY A 436 -20.63 11.44 24.07
C GLY A 436 -20.18 10.09 24.64
N GLU A 437 -20.79 9.70 25.75
CA GLU A 437 -20.57 8.43 26.39
C GLU A 437 -21.92 7.84 26.79
N GLY A 438 -22.19 6.61 26.32
CA GLY A 438 -23.41 5.88 26.60
C GLY A 438 -23.15 4.61 27.41
N SER A 439 -24.20 3.79 27.54
CA SER A 439 -24.12 2.45 28.12
C SER A 439 -23.13 1.56 27.37
N PHE A 440 -23.15 1.63 26.03
CA PHE A 440 -22.38 0.74 25.14
C PHE A 440 -20.93 1.17 24.90
N GLY A 441 -20.55 2.40 25.22
CA GLY A 441 -19.27 2.92 24.74
C GLY A 441 -19.10 4.42 24.79
N ILE A 442 -17.94 4.87 24.33
CA ILE A 442 -17.62 6.27 24.09
C ILE A 442 -17.62 6.51 22.59
N VAL A 443 -18.32 7.54 22.13
CA VAL A 443 -18.39 7.91 20.71
C VAL A 443 -17.47 9.11 20.48
N TYR A 444 -16.59 8.98 19.49
CA TYR A 444 -15.70 10.03 19.01
C TYR A 444 -16.08 10.44 17.60
N LYS A 445 -15.96 11.72 17.28
CA LYS A 445 -15.79 12.18 15.91
C LYS A 445 -14.35 11.88 15.48
N GLY A 446 -14.18 11.44 14.25
CA GLY A 446 -12.86 11.16 13.69
C GLY A 446 -12.85 11.19 12.17
N SER A 447 -11.74 10.73 11.60
CA SER A 447 -11.58 10.54 10.17
C SER A 447 -11.09 9.12 9.82
N PHE A 448 -11.58 8.62 8.68
CA PHE A 448 -11.18 7.33 8.12
C PHE A 448 -11.13 7.43 6.59
N ARG A 449 -9.94 7.25 6.01
CA ARG A 449 -9.70 7.32 4.55
C ARG A 449 -10.30 8.58 3.90
N GLY A 450 -10.16 9.72 4.57
CA GLY A 450 -10.67 11.02 4.11
C GLY A 450 -12.14 11.30 4.41
N ASN A 451 -12.89 10.33 4.95
CA ASN A 451 -14.29 10.50 5.35
C ASN A 451 -14.38 10.95 6.81
N CYS A 452 -15.30 11.87 7.11
CA CYS A 452 -15.65 12.22 8.49
C CYS A 452 -16.57 11.13 9.08
N VAL A 453 -16.15 10.55 10.20
CA VAL A 453 -16.80 9.36 10.77
C VAL A 453 -17.12 9.52 12.27
N ALA A 454 -18.06 8.71 12.74
CA ALA A 454 -18.29 8.46 14.15
C ALA A 454 -17.63 7.13 14.54
N ILE A 455 -16.77 7.15 15.55
CA ILE A 455 -16.03 6.01 16.07
C ILE A 455 -16.60 5.68 17.46
N LYS A 456 -17.44 4.65 17.53
CA LYS A 456 -18.01 4.14 18.79
C LYS A 456 -17.04 3.11 19.37
N LYS A 457 -16.24 3.54 20.35
CA LYS A 457 -15.38 2.63 21.14
C LYS A 457 -16.23 1.89 22.14
N MET A 458 -16.14 0.57 22.12
CA MET A 458 -16.80 -0.25 23.13
C MET A 458 -16.05 -0.08 24.46
N LYS A 459 -16.77 -0.01 25.59
CA LYS A 459 -16.12 -0.10 26.91
C LYS A 459 -15.38 -1.43 26.97
N GLU A 460 -14.23 -1.47 27.65
CA GLU A 460 -13.36 -2.65 27.75
C GLU A 460 -14.21 -3.92 27.82
N LEU A 461 -14.32 -4.60 26.67
CA LEU A 461 -14.86 -5.94 26.62
C LEU A 461 -13.89 -6.69 27.51
N LYS A 462 -14.30 -7.01 28.73
CA LYS A 462 -13.52 -7.93 29.56
C LYS A 462 -13.32 -9.18 28.70
N GLU A 463 -12.37 -10.05 29.03
CA GLU A 463 -12.18 -11.33 28.33
C GLU A 463 -13.39 -12.29 28.43
N ASP A 464 -14.59 -11.76 28.64
CA ASP A 464 -15.88 -12.40 28.50
C ASP A 464 -16.16 -12.63 27.00
N PHE A 465 -16.04 -13.89 26.59
CA PHE A 465 -16.25 -14.35 25.23
C PHE A 465 -17.64 -13.96 24.69
N ASP A 466 -18.64 -13.82 25.54
CA ASP A 466 -20.02 -13.54 25.15
C ASP A 466 -20.20 -12.12 24.58
N GLU A 467 -19.52 -11.10 25.15
CA GLU A 467 -19.64 -9.72 24.69
C GLU A 467 -19.00 -9.51 23.30
N ILE A 468 -17.87 -10.18 23.03
CA ILE A 468 -17.21 -10.17 21.71
C ILE A 468 -18.07 -10.86 20.66
N ILE A 469 -18.74 -11.96 21.02
CA ILE A 469 -19.65 -12.68 20.11
C ILE A 469 -20.84 -11.78 19.75
N ASP A 470 -21.44 -11.10 20.72
CA ASP A 470 -22.57 -10.22 20.46
C ASP A 470 -22.17 -8.98 19.64
N PHE A 471 -20.99 -8.39 19.89
CA PHE A 471 -20.42 -7.36 19.03
C PHE A 471 -20.21 -7.86 17.59
N THR A 472 -19.66 -9.06 17.42
CA THR A 472 -19.43 -9.65 16.09
C THR A 472 -20.75 -9.85 15.34
N LYS A 473 -21.79 -10.35 16.00
CA LYS A 473 -23.13 -10.48 15.41
C LYS A 473 -23.74 -9.14 15.01
N GLU A 474 -23.54 -8.09 15.82
CA GLU A 474 -24.00 -6.74 15.49
C GLU A 474 -23.30 -6.21 14.24
N VAL A 475 -21.97 -6.36 14.16
CA VAL A 475 -21.18 -5.98 12.98
C VAL A 475 -21.60 -6.75 11.73
N GLU A 476 -21.77 -8.07 11.82
CA GLU A 476 -22.23 -8.91 10.70
C GLU A 476 -23.64 -8.53 10.20
N MET A 477 -24.49 -8.01 11.09
CA MET A 477 -25.81 -7.51 10.71
C MET A 477 -25.69 -6.17 9.98
N LEU A 478 -24.93 -5.23 10.55
CA LEU A 478 -24.67 -3.92 9.96
C LEU A 478 -24.02 -4.00 8.58
N ASP A 479 -23.10 -4.95 8.40
CA ASP A 479 -22.43 -5.17 7.12
C ASP A 479 -23.41 -5.63 6.01
N LYS A 480 -24.60 -6.13 6.35
CA LYS A 480 -25.61 -6.52 5.35
C LYS A 480 -26.51 -5.37 4.93
N PHE A 481 -26.55 -4.26 5.68
CA PHE A 481 -27.46 -3.15 5.41
C PHE A 481 -26.96 -2.24 4.30
N ARG A 482 -27.79 -2.06 3.28
CA ARG A 482 -27.55 -1.17 2.15
C ARG A 482 -28.83 -0.36 1.90
N SER A 483 -28.94 0.77 2.59
CA SER A 483 -30.09 1.69 2.51
C SER A 483 -29.65 3.11 2.84
N GLU A 484 -30.21 4.10 2.13
CA GLU A 484 -29.94 5.52 2.41
C GLU A 484 -30.58 6.03 3.71
N TYR A 485 -31.51 5.26 4.29
CA TYR A 485 -32.24 5.58 5.53
C TYR A 485 -31.67 4.89 6.78
N ILE A 486 -30.58 4.13 6.62
CA ILE A 486 -29.80 3.52 7.70
C ILE A 486 -28.41 4.15 7.68
N VAL A 487 -27.85 4.38 8.85
CA VAL A 487 -26.49 4.91 8.98
C VAL A 487 -25.50 4.02 8.21
N HIS A 488 -24.70 4.63 7.35
CA HIS A 488 -23.67 3.93 6.60
C HIS A 488 -22.61 3.39 7.55
N PHE A 489 -22.38 2.08 7.47
CA PHE A 489 -21.38 1.36 8.24
C PHE A 489 -20.12 1.17 7.41
N TYR A 490 -19.00 1.73 7.87
CA TYR A 490 -17.70 1.58 7.20
C TYR A 490 -17.00 0.29 7.60
N GLY A 491 -17.16 -0.14 8.85
CA GLY A 491 -16.49 -1.32 9.38
C GLY A 491 -16.24 -1.24 10.89
N ALA A 492 -15.57 -2.25 11.41
CA ALA A 492 -15.24 -2.38 12.82
C ALA A 492 -13.80 -2.86 13.02
N VAL A 493 -13.24 -2.48 14.17
CA VAL A 493 -11.96 -2.99 14.65
C VAL A 493 -12.24 -4.10 15.67
N PHE A 494 -11.61 -5.25 15.46
CA PHE A 494 -11.73 -6.43 16.34
C PHE A 494 -10.47 -6.68 17.19
N ILE A 495 -9.51 -5.75 17.16
CA ILE A 495 -8.26 -5.87 17.90
C ILE A 495 -8.51 -5.63 19.40
N PRO A 496 -8.03 -6.52 20.30
CA PRO A 496 -8.17 -6.34 21.74
C PRO A 496 -7.72 -4.95 22.20
N ASN A 497 -8.44 -4.37 23.15
CA ASN A 497 -8.25 -3.00 23.68
C ASN A 497 -8.44 -1.86 22.66
N LYS A 498 -8.75 -2.16 21.38
CA LYS A 498 -9.05 -1.17 20.33
C LYS A 498 -10.41 -1.42 19.66
N VAL A 499 -11.28 -2.24 20.27
CA VAL A 499 -12.56 -2.63 19.68
C VAL A 499 -13.47 -1.41 19.50
N CYS A 500 -13.87 -1.16 18.26
CA CYS A 500 -14.73 -0.04 17.92
C CYS A 500 -15.51 -0.28 16.62
N MET A 501 -16.59 0.48 16.46
CA MET A 501 -17.45 0.49 15.29
C MET A 501 -17.36 1.87 14.61
N VAL A 502 -17.29 1.88 13.28
CA VAL A 502 -17.10 3.09 12.49
C VAL A 502 -18.27 3.30 11.54
N THR A 503 -18.98 4.42 11.70
CA THR A 503 -20.13 4.80 10.88
C THR A 503 -19.97 6.21 10.32
N GLU A 504 -20.80 6.60 9.36
CA GLU A 504 -20.87 8.00 8.93
C GLU A 504 -21.24 8.93 10.10
N PHE A 505 -20.66 10.13 10.07
CA PHE A 505 -20.87 11.14 11.11
C PHE A 505 -22.13 11.98 10.84
N ALA A 506 -23.04 12.03 11.81
CA ALA A 506 -24.22 12.88 11.77
C ALA A 506 -23.95 14.22 12.48
N GLN A 507 -23.85 15.30 11.70
CA GLN A 507 -23.39 16.60 12.21
C GLN A 507 -24.35 17.26 13.21
N TYR A 508 -25.62 16.88 13.23
CA TYR A 508 -26.62 17.40 14.17
C TYR A 508 -26.91 16.44 15.34
N GLY A 509 -26.13 15.36 15.48
CA GLY A 509 -26.32 14.37 16.53
C GLY A 509 -27.59 13.54 16.34
N SER A 510 -28.13 13.03 17.45
CA SER A 510 -29.43 12.36 17.45
C SER A 510 -30.58 13.35 17.35
N LEU A 511 -31.76 12.88 16.97
CA LEU A 511 -32.97 13.70 16.96
C LEU A 511 -33.35 14.14 18.38
N GLN A 512 -33.05 13.31 19.39
CA GLN A 512 -33.18 13.72 20.79
C GLN A 512 -32.24 14.87 21.14
N ASP A 513 -30.99 14.85 20.67
CA ASP A 513 -30.05 15.96 20.87
C ASP A 513 -30.56 17.23 20.18
N LEU A 514 -31.07 17.11 18.94
CA LEU A 514 -31.66 18.23 18.23
C LEU A 514 -32.83 18.85 19.01
N MET A 515 -33.74 18.01 19.53
CA MET A 515 -34.89 18.44 20.33
C MET A 515 -34.50 19.12 21.64
N LYS A 516 -33.36 18.73 22.25
CA LYS A 516 -32.83 19.38 23.46
C LYS A 516 -32.21 20.75 23.18
N HIS A 517 -31.59 20.94 22.02
CA HIS A 517 -30.83 22.15 21.70
C HIS A 517 -31.60 23.16 20.83
N LYS A 518 -32.73 22.77 20.24
CA LYS A 518 -33.58 23.61 19.39
C LYS A 518 -34.99 23.71 19.95
N THR A 519 -35.58 24.89 19.86
CA THR A 519 -37.00 25.08 20.19
C THR A 519 -37.88 24.58 19.05
N SER A 520 -39.19 24.45 19.31
CA SER A 520 -40.16 24.08 18.28
C SER A 520 -40.16 25.05 17.10
N ASP A 521 -39.88 26.32 17.34
CA ASP A 521 -39.99 27.36 16.32
C ASP A 521 -38.78 27.39 15.38
N GLU A 522 -37.67 26.76 15.79
CA GLU A 522 -36.46 26.62 14.98
C GLU A 522 -36.48 25.41 14.03
N VAL A 523 -37.42 24.48 14.22
CA VAL A 523 -37.55 23.26 13.41
C VAL A 523 -38.98 23.13 12.92
N ASP A 524 -39.20 23.52 11.67
CA ASP A 524 -40.53 23.52 11.07
C ASP A 524 -41.19 22.14 11.06
N MET A 525 -42.51 22.11 11.26
CA MET A 525 -43.30 20.88 11.24
C MET A 525 -43.07 20.04 9.98
N ILE A 526 -42.90 20.67 8.82
CA ILE A 526 -42.66 19.95 7.56
C ILE A 526 -41.34 19.19 7.56
N LEU A 527 -40.28 19.75 8.15
CA LEU A 527 -39.00 19.08 8.31
C LEU A 527 -39.12 17.90 9.29
N ARG A 528 -39.88 18.07 10.37
CA ARG A 528 -40.18 16.99 11.33
C ARG A 528 -40.91 15.82 10.67
N ILE A 529 -41.95 16.11 9.89
CA ILE A 529 -42.70 15.11 9.11
C ILE A 529 -41.75 14.40 8.14
N LYS A 530 -40.84 15.13 7.51
CA LYS A 530 -39.85 14.55 6.60
C LYS A 530 -38.85 13.62 7.31
N MET A 531 -38.33 14.01 8.49
CA MET A 531 -37.49 13.13 9.30
C MET A 531 -38.23 11.84 9.71
N MET A 532 -39.54 11.93 10.01
CA MET A 532 -40.36 10.75 10.27
C MET A 532 -40.60 9.91 9.01
N LEU A 533 -40.72 10.52 7.83
CA LEU A 533 -40.75 9.77 6.59
C LEU A 533 -39.45 8.98 6.39
N ASP A 534 -38.30 9.61 6.57
CA ASP A 534 -37.00 8.96 6.44
C ASP A 534 -36.85 7.79 7.43
N ALA A 535 -37.19 8.02 8.70
CA ALA A 535 -37.21 6.97 9.73
C ALA A 535 -38.13 5.80 9.33
N SER A 536 -39.35 6.09 8.89
CA SER A 536 -40.32 5.05 8.49
C SER A 536 -39.84 4.21 7.31
N ARG A 537 -39.12 4.82 6.35
CA ARG A 537 -38.50 4.10 5.23
C ARG A 537 -37.35 3.21 5.70
N GLY A 538 -36.56 3.66 6.68
CA GLY A 538 -35.55 2.84 7.33
C GLY A 538 -36.16 1.62 8.04
N ILE A 539 -37.26 1.81 8.78
CA ILE A 539 -37.98 0.72 9.46
C ILE A 539 -38.55 -0.27 8.42
N LEU A 540 -39.17 0.25 7.35
CA LEU A 540 -39.69 -0.57 6.26
C LEU A 540 -38.59 -1.45 5.65
N TYR A 541 -37.43 -0.88 5.35
CA TYR A 541 -36.29 -1.63 4.83
C TYR A 541 -35.87 -2.78 5.76
N LEU A 542 -35.77 -2.53 7.07
CA LEU A 542 -35.45 -3.60 8.03
C LEU A 542 -36.51 -4.70 8.03
N HIS A 543 -37.78 -4.31 8.02
CA HIS A 543 -38.92 -5.22 8.03
C HIS A 543 -38.98 -6.09 6.77
N GLU A 544 -38.68 -5.53 5.60
CA GLU A 544 -38.58 -6.29 4.34
C GLU A 544 -37.45 -7.30 4.37
N ASN A 545 -36.34 -6.97 5.02
CA ASN A 545 -35.21 -7.88 5.25
C ASN A 545 -35.41 -8.83 6.45
N GLY A 546 -36.61 -8.89 7.03
CA GLY A 546 -36.94 -9.82 8.12
C GLY A 546 -36.25 -9.48 9.44
N ILE A 547 -35.93 -8.22 9.68
CA ILE A 547 -35.22 -7.74 10.87
C ILE A 547 -36.10 -6.78 11.67
N LEU A 548 -36.07 -6.94 13.00
CA LEU A 548 -36.71 -6.03 13.95
C LEU A 548 -35.64 -5.16 14.61
N HIS A 549 -35.93 -3.87 14.78
CA HIS A 549 -35.01 -2.94 15.44
C HIS A 549 -35.09 -3.03 16.96
N ARG A 550 -36.32 -3.06 17.52
CA ARG A 550 -36.66 -3.21 18.94
C ARG A 550 -36.25 -2.07 19.89
N ASP A 551 -35.68 -0.97 19.40
CA ASP A 551 -35.38 0.23 20.20
C ASP A 551 -35.55 1.50 19.35
N ILE A 552 -36.69 1.63 18.66
CA ILE A 552 -37.01 2.84 17.90
C ILE A 552 -37.38 3.98 18.85
N LYS A 553 -36.59 5.05 18.83
CA LYS A 553 -36.75 6.27 19.63
C LYS A 553 -35.94 7.43 19.02
N PRO A 554 -36.16 8.69 19.44
CA PRO A 554 -35.40 9.83 18.93
C PRO A 554 -33.88 9.73 19.12
N ASP A 555 -33.37 9.08 20.19
CA ASP A 555 -31.92 8.88 20.40
C ASP A 555 -31.28 8.01 19.30
N ASN A 556 -32.06 7.12 18.68
CA ASN A 556 -31.59 6.18 17.65
C ASN A 556 -31.93 6.65 16.22
N LEU A 557 -32.28 7.94 16.07
CA LEU A 557 -32.44 8.62 14.80
C LEU A 557 -31.37 9.71 14.67
N LEU A 558 -30.40 9.52 13.78
CA LEU A 558 -29.32 10.48 13.56
C LEU A 558 -29.69 11.50 12.49
N VAL A 559 -29.45 12.78 12.77
CA VAL A 559 -29.80 13.88 11.88
C VAL A 559 -28.59 14.34 11.07
N PHE A 560 -28.69 14.21 9.75
CA PHE A 560 -27.64 14.55 8.77
C PHE A 560 -27.85 15.90 8.12
N SER A 561 -29.11 16.31 7.93
CA SER A 561 -29.43 17.59 7.31
C SER A 561 -30.67 18.21 7.94
N LEU A 562 -30.68 19.55 8.01
CA LEU A 562 -31.86 20.34 8.32
C LEU A 562 -32.45 21.01 7.06
N ASN A 563 -31.84 20.79 5.89
CA ASN A 563 -32.35 21.33 4.64
C ASN A 563 -33.52 20.46 4.13
N LEU A 564 -34.67 21.09 3.91
CA LEU A 564 -35.86 20.41 3.42
C LEU A 564 -35.70 19.85 2.00
N ASN A 565 -34.76 20.37 1.21
CA ASN A 565 -34.53 19.93 -0.17
C ASN A 565 -33.58 18.73 -0.30
N ASP A 566 -32.82 18.39 0.75
CA ASP A 566 -31.89 17.26 0.69
C ASP A 566 -32.65 15.94 0.58
N LYS A 567 -32.08 14.87 0.04
CA LYS A 567 -32.82 13.62 -0.17
C LYS A 567 -33.23 12.93 1.15
N VAL A 568 -32.33 12.97 2.14
CA VAL A 568 -32.49 12.33 3.46
C VAL A 568 -32.03 13.31 4.54
N ASN A 569 -32.85 13.52 5.56
CA ASN A 569 -32.52 14.34 6.73
C ASN A 569 -32.12 13.50 7.94
N ALA A 570 -32.73 12.32 8.11
CA ALA A 570 -32.48 11.47 9.26
C ALA A 570 -32.26 10.00 8.86
N LYS A 571 -31.45 9.27 9.63
CA LYS A 571 -31.18 7.84 9.41
C LYS A 571 -31.25 7.06 10.72
N LEU A 572 -31.67 5.81 10.65
CA LEU A 572 -31.67 4.89 11.81
C LEU A 572 -30.26 4.45 12.18
N THR A 573 -30.03 4.28 13.49
CA THR A 573 -28.78 3.78 14.07
C THR A 573 -29.04 2.85 15.25
N ASP A 574 -27.97 2.32 15.86
CA ASP A 574 -27.95 1.50 17.07
C ASP A 574 -28.71 0.17 16.98
N PHE A 575 -28.04 -0.82 16.38
CA PHE A 575 -28.61 -2.13 16.07
C PHE A 575 -28.23 -3.22 17.09
N GLY A 576 -27.64 -2.86 18.23
CA GLY A 576 -27.27 -3.84 19.28
C GLY A 576 -28.48 -4.62 19.81
N SER A 577 -29.67 -4.02 19.75
CA SER A 577 -30.94 -4.67 20.07
C SER A 577 -31.61 -5.34 18.86
N ALA A 578 -31.10 -5.24 17.64
CA ALA A 578 -31.78 -5.79 16.47
C ALA A 578 -31.70 -7.33 16.41
N ARG A 579 -32.74 -7.98 15.85
CA ARG A 579 -32.82 -9.45 15.71
C ARG A 579 -33.58 -9.87 14.46
N ASN A 580 -33.23 -11.04 13.94
CA ASN A 580 -33.97 -11.69 12.85
C ASN A 580 -35.31 -12.25 13.36
N VAL A 581 -36.39 -12.01 12.60
CA VAL A 581 -37.76 -12.44 12.94
C VAL A 581 -37.87 -13.97 13.06
N ASN A 582 -37.18 -14.73 12.22
CA ASN A 582 -37.25 -16.20 12.20
C ASN A 582 -36.59 -16.84 13.43
N MET A 583 -35.52 -16.22 13.95
CA MET A 583 -34.85 -16.66 15.19
C MET A 583 -35.72 -16.47 16.44
N LEU A 584 -36.59 -15.45 16.44
CA LEU A 584 -37.53 -15.21 17.55
C LEU A 584 -38.70 -16.22 17.56
N MET A 585 -38.99 -16.85 16.43
CA MET A 585 -40.01 -17.91 16.36
C MET A 585 -39.53 -19.22 17.00
N THR A 586 -38.22 -19.48 17.00
CA THR A 586 -37.62 -20.76 17.46
C THR A 586 -37.05 -20.69 18.88
N ASN A 587 -36.46 -19.56 19.30
CA ASN A 587 -35.89 -19.36 20.64
C ASN A 587 -36.59 -18.21 21.38
N MET A 588 -37.67 -18.54 22.09
CA MET A 588 -38.42 -17.58 22.93
C MET A 588 -37.72 -17.30 24.27
N THR A 589 -36.48 -16.82 24.25
CA THR A 589 -35.85 -16.28 25.46
C THR A 589 -36.18 -14.80 25.57
N PHE A 590 -37.02 -14.46 26.55
CA PHE A 590 -37.22 -13.09 27.02
C PHE A 590 -35.87 -12.56 27.53
N THR A 591 -35.14 -11.88 26.67
CA THR A 591 -33.87 -11.26 27.03
C THR A 591 -34.18 -10.15 28.04
N LYS A 592 -33.60 -10.23 29.25
CA LYS A 592 -33.74 -9.17 30.27
C LYS A 592 -33.25 -7.84 29.65
N GLY A 593 -34.05 -6.78 29.73
CA GLY A 593 -33.62 -5.41 29.38
C GLY A 593 -33.85 -4.95 27.94
N ILE A 594 -34.81 -5.50 27.19
CA ILE A 594 -35.11 -5.05 25.81
C ILE A 594 -35.87 -3.71 25.81
N GLY A 595 -35.31 -2.73 25.10
CA GLY A 595 -35.96 -1.47 24.76
C GLY A 595 -36.07 -0.47 25.91
N THR A 596 -36.27 0.80 25.54
CA THR A 596 -36.51 1.87 26.52
C THR A 596 -37.98 1.83 26.98
N PRO A 597 -38.30 1.68 28.29
CA PRO A 597 -39.65 1.36 28.78
C PRO A 597 -40.79 2.21 28.21
N THR A 598 -40.52 3.50 27.96
CA THR A 598 -41.43 4.47 27.36
C THR A 598 -41.97 4.08 25.97
N TYR A 599 -41.17 3.36 25.18
CA TYR A 599 -41.47 3.04 23.77
C TYR A 599 -41.94 1.60 23.58
N ILE A 600 -41.94 0.78 24.64
CA ILE A 600 -42.26 -0.65 24.54
C ILE A 600 -43.75 -0.86 24.21
N ALA A 601 -44.01 -1.69 23.20
CA ALA A 601 -45.36 -2.04 22.76
C ALA A 601 -46.13 -2.87 23.83
N PRO A 602 -47.48 -2.77 23.90
CA PRO A 602 -48.28 -3.46 24.91
C PRO A 602 -48.08 -4.98 24.91
N GLU A 603 -48.00 -5.61 23.73
CA GLU A 603 -47.79 -7.04 23.60
C GLU A 603 -46.41 -7.48 24.14
N VAL A 604 -45.40 -6.62 24.03
CA VAL A 604 -44.05 -6.90 24.56
C VAL A 604 -44.07 -6.80 26.09
N LEU A 605 -44.78 -5.81 26.64
CA LEU A 605 -44.98 -5.67 28.09
C LEU A 605 -45.76 -6.86 28.69
N ASN A 606 -46.77 -7.35 27.97
CA ASN A 606 -47.57 -8.52 28.35
C ASN A 606 -46.84 -9.86 28.12
N LYS A 607 -45.62 -9.84 27.57
CA LYS A 607 -44.85 -11.05 27.23
C LYS A 607 -45.54 -11.95 26.19
N GLU A 608 -46.27 -11.33 25.28
CA GLU A 608 -46.92 -11.99 24.14
C GLU A 608 -45.95 -12.11 22.95
N LYS A 609 -46.31 -12.93 21.95
CA LYS A 609 -45.54 -13.02 20.70
C LYS A 609 -45.63 -11.69 19.96
N TYR A 610 -44.49 -11.04 19.75
CA TYR A 610 -44.40 -9.78 19.01
C TYR A 610 -43.67 -9.98 17.68
N MET A 611 -44.00 -9.13 16.71
CA MET A 611 -43.42 -9.14 15.37
C MET A 611 -43.10 -7.70 14.95
N LYS A 612 -43.13 -7.40 13.65
CA LYS A 612 -42.91 -6.09 13.04
C LYS A 612 -43.73 -4.95 13.67
N TYR A 613 -44.92 -5.26 14.18
CA TYR A 613 -45.83 -4.30 14.80
C TYR A 613 -45.29 -3.63 16.07
N ALA A 614 -44.34 -4.25 16.79
CA ALA A 614 -43.75 -3.65 17.98
C ALA A 614 -42.91 -2.41 17.65
N ASP A 615 -42.14 -2.46 16.54
CA ASP A 615 -41.41 -1.30 16.03
C ASP A 615 -42.37 -0.19 15.60
N VAL A 616 -43.53 -0.54 15.02
CA VAL A 616 -44.56 0.45 14.64
C VAL A 616 -45.14 1.15 15.87
N SER A 617 -45.39 0.43 16.97
CA SER A 617 -45.85 1.05 18.23
C SER A 617 -44.80 2.00 18.80
N SER A 618 -43.53 1.58 18.82
CA SER A 618 -42.39 2.39 19.27
C SER A 618 -42.25 3.66 18.41
N PHE A 619 -42.43 3.51 17.10
CA PHE A 619 -42.44 4.61 16.14
C PHE A 619 -43.60 5.57 16.38
N GLY A 620 -44.78 5.10 16.79
CA GLY A 620 -45.90 5.96 17.17
C GLY A 620 -45.57 6.93 18.32
N ILE A 621 -44.88 6.44 19.35
CA ILE A 621 -44.38 7.29 20.45
C ILE A 621 -43.34 8.28 19.93
N THR A 622 -42.42 7.82 19.08
CA THR A 622 -41.40 8.67 18.44
C THR A 622 -42.03 9.81 17.63
N ILE A 623 -43.04 9.52 16.81
CA ILE A 623 -43.80 10.53 16.05
C ILE A 623 -44.45 11.53 17.01
N TYR A 624 -45.06 11.07 18.10
CA TYR A 624 -45.69 11.95 19.09
C TYR A 624 -44.70 12.95 19.69
N GLU A 625 -43.52 12.49 20.10
CA GLU A 625 -42.46 13.35 20.64
C GLU A 625 -41.96 14.36 19.62
N VAL A 626 -41.72 13.90 18.40
CA VAL A 626 -41.17 14.74 17.34
C VAL A 626 -42.20 15.77 16.88
N PHE A 627 -43.46 15.40 16.65
CA PHE A 627 -44.48 16.38 16.25
C PHE A 627 -44.84 17.33 17.38
N GLY A 628 -44.94 16.83 18.61
CA GLY A 628 -45.18 17.64 19.80
C GLY A 628 -43.97 18.48 20.24
N TRP A 629 -42.78 18.18 19.71
CA TRP A 629 -41.48 18.69 20.16
C TRP A 629 -41.33 18.62 21.69
N CYS A 630 -41.54 17.43 22.24
CA CYS A 630 -41.67 17.22 23.68
C CYS A 630 -41.28 15.81 24.11
N GLU A 631 -41.06 15.60 25.41
CA GLU A 631 -41.06 14.27 26.00
C GLU A 631 -42.50 13.73 26.09
N ALA A 632 -42.71 12.50 25.59
CA ALA A 632 -44.01 11.84 25.57
C ALA A 632 -44.50 11.51 26.98
N ILE A 633 -43.59 11.03 27.83
CA ILE A 633 -43.89 10.56 29.18
C ILE A 633 -42.95 11.27 30.17
N PRO A 634 -43.28 12.51 30.60
CA PRO A 634 -42.47 13.22 31.56
C PRO A 634 -42.52 12.56 32.94
N ILE A 635 -41.38 12.57 33.64
CA ILE A 635 -41.20 11.98 34.98
C ILE A 635 -42.20 12.56 36.01
N THR A 636 -42.63 13.81 35.80
CA THR A 636 -43.64 14.49 36.63
C THR A 636 -44.99 13.79 36.61
N THR A 637 -45.36 13.17 35.49
CA THR A 637 -46.65 12.49 35.30
C THR A 637 -46.53 10.99 35.58
N PHE A 638 -45.40 10.39 35.21
CA PHE A 638 -45.12 8.96 35.41
C PHE A 638 -43.85 8.80 36.24
N LYS A 639 -44.00 8.86 37.57
CA LYS A 639 -42.88 8.77 38.52
C LYS A 639 -42.05 7.48 38.39
N PHE A 640 -42.65 6.42 37.87
CA PHE A 640 -42.03 5.10 37.80
C PHE A 640 -42.33 4.36 36.49
N PRO A 641 -41.36 3.63 35.89
CA PRO A 641 -41.55 2.93 34.62
C PRO A 641 -42.71 1.91 34.60
N TRP A 642 -42.99 1.23 35.72
CA TRP A 642 -44.10 0.27 35.77
C TRP A 642 -45.47 0.95 35.65
N LYS A 643 -45.60 2.23 36.01
CA LYS A 643 -46.84 3.00 35.80
C LYS A 643 -47.12 3.28 34.33
N ILE A 644 -46.06 3.38 33.52
CA ILE A 644 -46.17 3.46 32.06
C ILE A 644 -46.71 2.13 31.54
N ALA A 645 -46.14 1.02 32.00
CA ALA A 645 -46.59 -0.30 31.60
C ALA A 645 -48.07 -0.53 31.95
N GLU A 646 -48.48 -0.23 33.19
CA GLU A 646 -49.90 -0.29 33.63
C GLU A 646 -50.82 0.59 32.75
N PHE A 647 -50.39 1.81 32.40
CA PHE A 647 -51.17 2.73 31.58
C PHE A 647 -51.37 2.19 30.16
N VAL A 648 -50.30 1.71 29.53
CA VAL A 648 -50.31 1.22 28.15
C VAL A 648 -51.07 -0.11 28.05
N THR A 649 -50.86 -1.05 28.98
CA THR A 649 -51.54 -2.35 28.99
C THR A 649 -53.04 -2.23 29.32
N ALA A 650 -53.44 -1.21 30.08
CA ALA A 650 -54.85 -0.84 30.28
C ALA A 650 -55.53 -0.22 29.04
N GLY A 651 -54.83 -0.12 27.90
CA GLY A 651 -55.37 0.44 26.66
C GLY A 651 -55.40 1.97 26.62
N LYS A 652 -54.85 2.66 27.62
CA LYS A 652 -54.80 4.13 27.64
C LYS A 652 -53.67 4.63 26.72
N ARG A 653 -53.84 5.83 26.16
CA ARG A 653 -52.88 6.50 25.24
C ARG A 653 -52.75 7.98 25.58
N LEU A 654 -51.65 8.59 25.14
CA LEU A 654 -51.39 10.01 25.39
C LEU A 654 -52.41 10.86 24.62
N GLU A 655 -52.86 11.94 25.25
CA GLU A 655 -53.80 12.88 24.64
C GLU A 655 -53.12 13.76 23.58
N ARG A 656 -53.89 14.27 22.62
CA ARG A 656 -53.41 15.17 21.57
C ARG A 656 -53.01 16.52 22.17
N ARG A 657 -51.77 16.96 21.96
CA ARG A 657 -51.35 18.33 22.26
C ARG A 657 -51.86 19.33 21.24
N GLU A 658 -52.04 20.58 21.65
CA GLU A 658 -52.57 21.64 20.78
C GLU A 658 -51.72 21.86 19.52
N ASN A 659 -50.40 21.82 19.68
CA ASN A 659 -49.42 21.99 18.60
C ASN A 659 -49.31 20.81 17.62
N ILE A 660 -50.01 19.70 17.88
CA ILE A 660 -50.09 18.55 16.97
C ILE A 660 -51.40 18.64 16.19
N PRO A 661 -51.38 18.91 14.86
CA PRO A 661 -52.57 18.91 14.03
C PRO A 661 -53.37 17.60 14.12
N LYS A 662 -54.69 17.69 14.04
CA LYS A 662 -55.59 16.51 14.14
C LYS A 662 -55.22 15.41 13.14
N THR A 663 -54.84 15.78 11.92
CA THR A 663 -54.42 14.85 10.85
C THR A 663 -53.14 14.09 11.21
N LEU A 664 -52.15 14.77 11.80
CA LEU A 664 -50.92 14.13 12.26
C LEU A 664 -51.17 13.25 13.50
N TYR A 665 -52.10 13.64 14.36
CA TYR A 665 -52.46 12.83 15.51
C TYR A 665 -53.18 11.52 15.10
N GLN A 666 -53.98 11.54 14.05
CA GLN A 666 -54.59 10.32 13.49
C GLN A 666 -53.51 9.32 13.02
N LEU A 667 -52.41 9.80 12.43
CA LEU A 667 -51.27 8.96 12.07
C LEU A 667 -50.66 8.27 13.30
N ILE A 668 -50.45 9.02 14.40
CA ILE A 668 -49.96 8.45 15.67
C ILE A 668 -50.95 7.37 16.18
N GLN A 669 -52.26 7.63 16.06
CA GLN A 669 -53.31 6.69 16.45
C GLN A 669 -53.30 5.37 15.68
N MET A 670 -52.87 5.38 14.42
CA MET A 670 -52.69 4.18 13.61
C MET A 670 -51.51 3.32 14.10
N CYS A 671 -50.47 3.95 14.65
CA CYS A 671 -49.25 3.27 15.10
C CYS A 671 -49.39 2.55 16.44
N TRP A 672 -50.17 3.08 17.39
CA TRP A 672 -50.22 2.56 18.77
C TRP A 672 -51.54 1.87 19.15
N LYS A 673 -52.27 1.27 18.19
CA LYS A 673 -53.48 0.48 18.48
C LYS A 673 -53.18 -0.65 19.47
N GLN A 674 -54.12 -0.91 20.39
CA GLN A 674 -53.99 -1.95 21.40
C GLN A 674 -53.95 -3.34 20.77
N ASN A 675 -54.89 -3.60 19.85
CA ASN A 675 -54.95 -4.85 19.11
C ASN A 675 -53.94 -4.83 17.96
N LEU A 676 -53.08 -5.85 17.90
CA LEU A 676 -52.07 -6.05 16.85
C LEU A 676 -52.68 -6.04 15.44
N LYS A 677 -53.87 -6.63 15.25
CA LYS A 677 -54.52 -6.72 13.94
C LYS A 677 -55.07 -5.40 13.42
N GLU A 678 -55.31 -4.45 14.33
CA GLU A 678 -55.78 -3.10 14.00
C GLU A 678 -54.61 -2.12 13.82
N ARG A 679 -53.40 -2.52 14.23
CA ARG A 679 -52.21 -1.69 14.09
C ARG A 679 -51.76 -1.73 12.64
N GLU A 680 -51.55 -0.56 12.08
CA GLU A 680 -51.15 -0.44 10.69
C GLU A 680 -49.75 -0.98 10.45
N THR A 681 -49.49 -1.39 9.20
CA THR A 681 -48.15 -1.80 8.78
C THR A 681 -47.27 -0.58 8.54
N ILE A 682 -45.95 -0.74 8.68
CA ILE A 682 -45.02 0.37 8.41
C ILE A 682 -45.13 0.88 6.97
N ASN A 683 -45.42 0.02 5.99
CA ASN A 683 -45.65 0.43 4.60
C ASN A 683 -46.82 1.41 4.49
N ASN A 684 -47.95 1.11 5.11
CA ASN A 684 -49.12 1.99 5.11
C ASN A 684 -48.81 3.33 5.81
N ILE A 685 -48.04 3.29 6.91
CA ILE A 685 -47.58 4.50 7.61
C ILE A 685 -46.70 5.38 6.69
N VAL A 686 -45.78 4.78 5.94
CA VAL A 686 -44.95 5.48 4.94
C VAL A 686 -45.83 6.19 3.91
N GLU A 687 -46.82 5.50 3.32
CA GLU A 687 -47.74 6.08 2.35
C GLU A 687 -48.56 7.24 2.94
N CYS A 688 -49.03 7.10 4.19
CA CYS A 688 -49.76 8.15 4.89
C CYS A 688 -48.89 9.40 5.11
N ILE A 689 -47.64 9.23 5.57
CA ILE A 689 -46.71 10.35 5.77
C ILE A 689 -46.40 11.04 4.43
N GLN A 690 -46.22 10.28 3.34
CA GLN A 690 -45.99 10.86 2.01
C GLN A 690 -47.16 11.72 1.54
N LYS A 691 -48.39 11.26 1.72
CA LYS A 691 -49.61 12.04 1.39
C LYS A 691 -49.67 13.34 2.19
N VAL A 692 -49.30 13.29 3.48
CA VAL A 692 -49.21 14.49 4.33
C VAL A 692 -48.17 15.46 3.79
N ILE A 693 -46.97 15.01 3.43
CA ILE A 693 -45.93 15.89 2.86
C ILE A 693 -46.39 16.52 1.55
N MET A 694 -47.05 15.77 0.66
CA MET A 694 -47.57 16.31 -0.59
C MET A 694 -48.59 17.43 -0.33
N TRP A 695 -49.47 17.27 0.66
CA TRP A 695 -50.43 18.31 1.05
C TRP A 695 -49.77 19.58 1.58
N TYR A 696 -48.66 19.45 2.32
CA TYR A 696 -47.89 20.61 2.78
C TYR A 696 -47.10 21.31 1.66
N LYS A 697 -46.81 20.64 0.55
CA LYS A 697 -46.12 21.23 -0.61
C LYS A 697 -47.07 21.98 -1.57
N THR A 698 -48.38 21.71 -1.50
CA THR A 698 -49.40 22.34 -2.34
C THR A 698 -50.07 23.54 -1.68
N LYS A 699 -49.68 23.87 -0.45
CA LYS A 699 -49.99 25.10 0.27
C LYS A 699 -48.75 25.96 0.37
#